data_AF-D3BL16-F1
#
_entry.id   AF-D3BL16-F1
#
_cell.length_a   1.000
_cell.length_b   1.000
_cell.length_c   1.000
_cell.angle_alpha   90.00
_cell.angle_beta   90.00
_cell.angle_gamma   90.00
#
_symmetry.space_group_name_H-M   'P 1'
#
loop_
_entity.id
_entity.type
_entity.pdbx_description
1 polymer ?
#
loop_
_entity_poly.entity_id
_entity_poly.type
_entity_poly.pdbx_seq_one_letter_code
_entity_poly.pdbx_strand_id
1 'polypeptide(L)'
;MKLCKRSICSLIFIDVLPVLLLLLLLLSHVAHCQVVTLGEGSSEEVIIGFSNASMSLDSRNSTVAVLLSGNVNDLGFNYQINAGRLRTEMILNLTTSLFQNVDTPAKTTQIIEYLVTRGFNLIISTSLTQGDSAFNASLIYPDVFFVTRGSGNSTRPNVARITYDVTSADYMSGYFAGTVTKTNRVGIVTPGAALNSLHQANSFAVGAYCAAKVLGKNITVYSVETGSYLNPDVATIAAWNLLAVGADVLSQIQDDMTVSTISMNQGNLGIGTNGFPQRRVFGATVGTSYIIDWSIFFTDAIVRLDTNNWTVGWSYNGGFDNRVLHLDVFSRLVPRSAVQMVQAEELKFKTNTTYRPQNCFAPACDTIFKGNCTDGCISNRQWININKLLPSIVDLGTAFVPLTEVKIASGVQLVFTALGVGFAIACGVLIIAVIVLRNERPIRSASPLFCVIILVGGILVFVGCVIWVSYPTTIVCHLRYWIPSIGYGLIVGNLVVKNFRIYILFKAMKNPRITNLKLLPFSIGITSVHVLLLIIWSTVGNTKSIMDTNDDNIGKYEFVRKCHLTTAGDIIFYAILVIHGLILLVGCFVSFQIRAVDIEEFNESKSIAAFLYAVMFALFIIIPLFVSSTSTFNHIIILCVAFLFTAGSGLAIIFIPKFLMIKRLHKDTKLGIIRRDNISNFDSTESSSSINRDIFSSSTSSINRDIFSSSSSSGSDPFKSDPDFMHLPPSTTNTTTPNV
;
A
#
# COMPACT_ATOMS: atom_id res chain seq x y z
N MET A 1 -27.74 -41.16 -40.39
CA MET A 1 -27.97 -40.17 -39.30
C MET A 1 -27.12 -40.38 -38.03
N LYS A 2 -26.50 -41.55 -37.77
CA LYS A 2 -25.60 -41.78 -36.61
C LYS A 2 -24.10 -41.56 -36.86
N LEU A 3 -23.61 -41.57 -38.12
CA LEU A 3 -22.19 -41.34 -38.43
C LEU A 3 -21.76 -39.87 -38.49
N CYS A 4 -22.68 -38.91 -38.61
CA CYS A 4 -22.34 -37.47 -38.71
C CYS A 4 -22.13 -36.80 -37.33
N LYS A 5 -22.63 -37.39 -36.25
CA LYS A 5 -22.47 -36.88 -34.87
C LYS A 5 -21.07 -37.14 -34.29
N ARG A 6 -20.35 -38.14 -34.82
CA ARG A 6 -19.00 -38.53 -34.34
C ARG A 6 -17.89 -37.63 -34.87
N SER A 7 -18.02 -37.05 -36.07
CA SER A 7 -16.93 -36.28 -36.70
C SER A 7 -16.74 -34.87 -36.13
N ILE A 8 -17.78 -34.24 -35.59
CA ILE A 8 -17.71 -32.88 -35.01
C ILE A 8 -17.19 -32.92 -33.57
N CYS A 9 -17.62 -33.89 -32.76
CA CYS A 9 -17.03 -34.11 -31.43
C CYS A 9 -15.56 -34.55 -31.52
N SER A 10 -15.19 -35.37 -32.52
CA SER A 10 -13.82 -35.84 -32.68
C SER A 10 -12.84 -34.74 -33.11
N LEU A 11 -13.25 -33.77 -33.94
CA LEU A 11 -12.38 -32.63 -34.31
C LEU A 11 -12.17 -31.64 -33.15
N ILE A 12 -13.17 -31.47 -32.28
CA ILE A 12 -13.06 -30.61 -31.08
C ILE A 12 -12.20 -31.31 -30.01
N PHE A 13 -12.28 -32.64 -29.88
CA PHE A 13 -11.49 -33.41 -28.91
C PHE A 13 -10.02 -33.62 -29.32
N ILE A 14 -9.69 -33.69 -30.61
CA ILE A 14 -8.34 -34.05 -31.06
C ILE A 14 -7.42 -32.82 -31.16
N ASP A 15 -7.93 -31.64 -31.53
CA ASP A 15 -7.08 -30.44 -31.74
C ASP A 15 -7.04 -29.47 -30.54
N VAL A 16 -8.08 -29.44 -29.68
CA VAL A 16 -8.23 -28.40 -28.63
C VAL A 16 -7.99 -28.95 -27.22
N LEU A 17 -8.32 -30.22 -26.96
CA LEU A 17 -8.13 -30.85 -25.64
C LEU A 17 -6.66 -31.02 -25.22
N PRO A 18 -5.70 -31.34 -26.11
CA PRO A 18 -4.29 -31.41 -25.74
C PRO A 18 -3.72 -30.05 -25.33
N VAL A 19 -4.14 -28.99 -26.01
CA VAL A 19 -3.77 -27.60 -25.68
C VAL A 19 -4.36 -27.20 -24.33
N LEU A 20 -5.62 -27.57 -24.05
CA LEU A 20 -6.29 -27.33 -22.77
C LEU A 20 -5.65 -28.12 -21.61
N LEU A 21 -5.20 -29.37 -21.83
CA LEU A 21 -4.50 -30.18 -20.84
C LEU A 21 -3.06 -29.70 -20.59
N LEU A 22 -2.34 -29.30 -21.64
CA LEU A 22 -0.98 -28.73 -21.52
C LEU A 22 -1.01 -27.39 -20.75
N LEU A 23 -2.08 -26.61 -20.91
CA LEU A 23 -2.33 -25.36 -20.19
C LEU A 23 -2.75 -25.55 -18.73
N LEU A 24 -3.52 -26.59 -18.42
CA LEU A 24 -3.82 -26.99 -17.04
C LEU A 24 -2.57 -27.46 -16.28
N LEU A 25 -1.60 -28.06 -16.98
CA LEU A 25 -0.31 -28.44 -16.41
C LEU A 25 0.59 -27.21 -16.17
N LEU A 26 0.58 -26.21 -17.05
CA LEU A 26 1.33 -24.95 -16.86
C LEU A 26 0.81 -24.11 -15.68
N LEU A 27 -0.48 -24.17 -15.36
CA LEU A 27 -1.08 -23.52 -14.18
C LEU A 27 -0.56 -24.06 -12.83
N SER A 28 0.02 -25.26 -12.82
CA SER A 28 0.61 -25.84 -11.60
C SER A 28 2.01 -25.29 -11.25
N HIS A 29 2.69 -24.63 -12.20
CA HIS A 29 4.10 -24.23 -12.06
C HIS A 29 4.32 -22.72 -11.81
N VAL A 30 3.28 -21.90 -11.81
CA VAL A 30 3.39 -20.44 -11.55
C VAL A 30 3.39 -20.11 -10.04
N ALA A 31 3.19 -21.11 -9.18
CA ALA A 31 3.12 -20.92 -7.72
C ALA A 31 4.48 -20.79 -7.00
N HIS A 32 5.62 -20.87 -7.70
CA HIS A 32 6.95 -20.82 -7.08
C HIS A 32 7.90 -19.93 -7.89
N CYS A 33 7.96 -18.64 -7.59
CA CYS A 33 9.09 -17.81 -7.97
C CYS A 33 9.31 -16.72 -6.92
N GLN A 34 10.23 -16.98 -5.97
CA GLN A 34 10.76 -15.98 -5.07
C GLN A 34 11.99 -15.32 -5.70
N VAL A 35 12.04 -14.00 -5.58
CA VAL A 35 13.12 -13.11 -6.02
C VAL A 35 14.28 -13.22 -5.04
N VAL A 36 15.45 -13.60 -5.55
CA VAL A 36 16.76 -13.52 -4.87
C VAL A 36 17.52 -12.34 -5.46
N THR A 37 18.06 -11.45 -4.61
CA THR A 37 19.08 -10.48 -5.02
C THR A 37 20.27 -10.52 -4.05
N LEU A 38 21.46 -10.48 -4.64
CA LEU A 38 22.79 -10.64 -4.05
C LEU A 38 23.39 -9.28 -3.61
N GLY A 39 24.39 -9.33 -2.71
CA GLY A 39 25.23 -8.21 -2.24
C GLY A 39 26.05 -7.52 -3.35
N GLU A 40 26.91 -6.52 -3.12
CA GLU A 40 27.88 -6.27 -2.03
C GLU A 40 28.48 -4.85 -2.27
N GLY A 41 29.11 -4.20 -1.28
CA GLY A 41 29.82 -2.92 -1.52
C GLY A 41 30.54 -2.31 -0.30
N SER A 42 31.86 -2.38 -0.33
CA SER A 42 32.91 -2.02 0.64
C SER A 42 33.08 -0.53 1.00
N SER A 43 33.64 -0.22 2.17
CA SER A 43 34.58 0.91 2.33
C SER A 43 35.54 0.73 3.52
N GLU A 44 36.80 1.07 3.26
CA GLU A 44 37.99 0.95 4.13
C GLU A 44 38.15 2.12 5.11
N GLU A 45 38.87 1.86 6.21
CA GLU A 45 39.31 2.82 7.23
C GLU A 45 40.51 3.67 6.80
N VAL A 46 40.69 4.83 7.45
CA VAL A 46 42.00 5.51 7.58
C VAL A 46 42.16 6.04 9.01
N ILE A 47 43.22 5.62 9.70
CA ILE A 47 43.68 6.08 11.03
C ILE A 47 44.98 6.89 10.86
N ILE A 48 45.14 7.97 11.64
CA ILE A 48 46.45 8.61 11.93
C ILE A 48 46.55 8.88 13.45
N GLY A 49 47.63 8.38 14.08
CA GLY A 49 47.97 8.50 15.53
C GLY A 49 48.47 9.89 15.97
N PHE A 50 48.64 10.21 17.27
CA PHE A 50 49.68 9.66 18.17
C PHE A 50 49.42 9.91 19.69
N SER A 51 49.80 8.90 20.51
CA SER A 51 50.39 8.82 21.89
C SER A 51 49.80 9.62 23.08
N ASN A 52 49.20 9.00 24.13
CA ASN A 52 49.70 8.09 25.21
C ASN A 52 50.28 8.84 26.44
N ALA A 53 50.08 8.48 27.71
CA ALA A 53 49.33 7.44 28.46
C ALA A 53 49.36 7.89 29.96
N SER A 54 48.83 7.23 30.99
CA SER A 54 48.65 5.79 31.21
C SER A 54 47.89 5.49 32.52
N MET A 55 47.02 4.49 32.47
CA MET A 55 46.99 3.40 33.46
C MET A 55 46.97 2.08 32.66
N SER A 56 47.73 1.09 33.10
CA SER A 56 48.13 -0.10 32.32
C SER A 56 46.97 -1.00 31.89
N LEU A 57 46.94 -1.35 30.60
CA LEU A 57 45.95 -2.17 29.89
C LEU A 57 46.71 -3.20 29.01
N ASP A 58 47.12 -4.33 29.56
CA ASP A 58 47.97 -5.30 28.82
C ASP A 58 47.28 -6.61 28.40
N SER A 59 45.96 -6.73 28.51
CA SER A 59 45.20 -7.70 27.69
C SER A 59 43.70 -7.41 27.76
N ARG A 60 43.16 -6.58 26.86
CA ARG A 60 41.70 -6.48 26.72
C ARG A 60 41.19 -7.74 26.05
N ASN A 61 40.23 -8.39 26.67
CA ASN A 61 39.60 -9.57 26.11
C ASN A 61 38.36 -9.18 25.28
N SER A 62 37.73 -8.04 25.55
CA SER A 62 36.43 -7.67 25.00
C SER A 62 36.44 -6.93 23.65
N THR A 63 35.58 -7.37 22.74
CA THR A 63 35.17 -6.71 21.49
C THR A 63 33.67 -6.44 21.55
N VAL A 64 33.31 -5.15 21.68
CA VAL A 64 31.99 -4.75 22.17
C VAL A 64 31.12 -4.13 21.08
N ALA A 65 29.89 -4.62 20.95
CA ALA A 65 28.84 -4.02 20.13
C ALA A 65 27.65 -3.58 20.98
N VAL A 66 27.12 -2.38 20.71
CA VAL A 66 25.92 -1.82 21.34
C VAL A 66 24.81 -1.70 20.30
N LEU A 67 23.65 -2.25 20.60
CA LEU A 67 22.46 -2.21 19.74
C LEU A 67 21.47 -1.17 20.28
N LEU A 68 21.02 -0.26 19.43
CA LEU A 68 19.96 0.73 19.70
C LEU A 68 18.71 0.40 18.90
N SER A 69 17.54 0.55 19.53
CA SER A 69 16.27 0.31 18.85
C SER A 69 15.93 1.42 17.87
N GLY A 70 16.39 2.64 18.11
CA GLY A 70 16.16 3.79 17.25
C GLY A 70 17.46 4.51 16.84
N ASN A 71 17.29 5.76 16.43
CA ASN A 71 18.37 6.67 16.04
C ASN A 71 18.91 7.43 17.26
N VAL A 72 20.21 7.68 17.31
CA VAL A 72 20.87 8.46 18.38
C VAL A 72 20.39 9.91 18.47
N ASN A 73 19.73 10.45 17.44
CA ASN A 73 19.27 11.83 17.38
C ASN A 73 17.88 12.03 18.03
N ASP A 74 17.34 11.05 18.75
CA ASP A 74 16.03 11.15 19.41
C ASP A 74 16.00 12.13 20.60
N LEU A 75 17.15 12.64 21.04
CA LEU A 75 17.30 13.53 22.21
C LEU A 75 16.60 12.96 23.46
N GLY A 76 16.60 11.63 23.58
CA GLY A 76 15.90 10.87 24.60
C GLY A 76 16.64 9.57 24.92
N PHE A 77 15.91 8.46 24.81
CA PHE A 77 16.39 7.15 25.26
C PHE A 77 17.65 6.68 24.50
N ASN A 78 17.63 6.69 23.16
CA ASN A 78 18.74 6.20 22.34
C ASN A 78 19.93 7.16 22.38
N TYR A 79 19.68 8.48 22.41
CA TYR A 79 20.72 9.48 22.65
C TYR A 79 21.45 9.20 23.96
N GLN A 80 20.70 9.04 25.06
CA GLN A 80 21.28 8.89 26.39
C GLN A 80 22.09 7.59 26.52
N ILE A 81 21.65 6.51 25.87
CA ILE A 81 22.43 5.28 25.79
C ILE A 81 23.75 5.51 25.05
N ASN A 82 23.72 6.17 23.88
CA ASN A 82 24.94 6.46 23.13
C ASN A 82 25.88 7.39 23.93
N ALA A 83 25.35 8.36 24.68
CA ALA A 83 26.14 9.17 25.59
C ALA A 83 26.82 8.31 26.68
N GLY A 84 26.11 7.32 27.23
CA GLY A 84 26.68 6.34 28.16
C GLY A 84 27.76 5.45 27.53
N ARG A 85 27.58 5.04 26.27
CA ARG A 85 28.58 4.31 25.47
C ARG A 85 29.85 5.13 25.29
N LEU A 86 29.75 6.36 24.79
CA LEU A 86 30.89 7.27 24.60
C LEU A 86 31.60 7.55 25.92
N ARG A 87 30.86 7.70 27.02
CA ARG A 87 31.45 7.85 28.36
C ARG A 87 32.21 6.61 28.80
N THR A 88 31.69 5.42 28.49
CA THR A 88 32.38 4.14 28.76
C THR A 88 33.66 4.01 27.96
N GLU A 89 33.63 4.38 26.67
CA GLU A 89 34.81 4.44 25.80
C GLU A 89 35.90 5.34 26.38
N MET A 90 35.52 6.53 26.88
CA MET A 90 36.45 7.45 27.54
C MET A 90 37.00 6.89 28.87
N ILE A 91 36.15 6.31 29.72
CA ILE A 91 36.56 5.75 31.03
C ILE A 91 37.53 4.59 30.83
N LEU A 92 37.21 3.69 29.90
CA LEU A 92 37.97 2.48 29.71
C LEU A 92 39.04 2.62 28.64
N ASN A 93 39.12 3.73 27.89
CA ASN A 93 40.01 3.94 26.75
C ASN A 93 39.87 2.86 25.63
N LEU A 94 38.64 2.54 25.25
CA LEU A 94 38.32 1.54 24.22
C LEU A 94 37.40 2.10 23.14
N THR A 95 37.24 1.33 22.06
CA THR A 95 36.26 1.60 21.00
C THR A 95 35.19 0.53 20.97
N THR A 96 33.94 0.94 20.81
CA THR A 96 32.77 0.06 20.66
C THR A 96 32.11 0.29 19.31
N SER A 97 31.47 -0.75 18.76
CA SER A 97 30.64 -0.62 17.56
C SER A 97 29.20 -0.31 17.93
N LEU A 98 28.55 0.57 17.17
CA LEU A 98 27.16 0.99 17.41
C LEU A 98 26.28 0.61 16.23
N PHE A 99 25.15 -0.06 16.50
CA PHE A 99 24.14 -0.40 15.50
C PHE A 99 22.82 0.26 15.88
N GLN A 100 22.24 1.00 14.94
CA GLN A 100 21.01 1.79 15.14
C GLN A 100 19.83 1.16 14.41
N ASN A 101 18.61 1.53 14.79
CA ASN A 101 17.37 1.08 14.16
C ASN A 101 17.20 -0.46 14.16
N VAL A 102 17.68 -1.10 15.22
CA VAL A 102 17.54 -2.55 15.46
C VAL A 102 16.27 -2.79 16.29
N ASP A 103 15.13 -2.59 15.64
CA ASP A 103 13.80 -2.46 16.29
C ASP A 103 12.96 -3.74 16.27
N THR A 104 13.34 -4.74 15.47
CA THR A 104 12.58 -6.01 15.36
C THR A 104 13.40 -7.22 15.82
N PRO A 105 12.73 -8.30 16.26
CA PRO A 105 13.41 -9.56 16.60
C PRO A 105 14.23 -10.11 15.43
N ALA A 106 13.68 -10.08 14.21
CA ALA A 106 14.36 -10.60 13.01
C ALA A 106 15.65 -9.82 12.71
N LYS A 107 15.60 -8.48 12.72
CA LYS A 107 16.80 -7.64 12.54
C LYS A 107 17.81 -7.86 13.66
N THR A 108 17.35 -8.01 14.90
CA THR A 108 18.24 -8.24 16.05
C THR A 108 19.01 -9.55 15.88
N THR A 109 18.33 -10.64 15.53
CA THR A 109 18.97 -11.94 15.29
C THR A 109 19.99 -11.87 14.14
N GLN A 110 19.64 -11.23 13.03
CA GLN A 110 20.56 -11.05 11.89
C GLN A 110 21.81 -10.26 12.26
N ILE A 111 21.67 -9.17 13.02
CA ILE A 111 22.80 -8.35 13.45
C ILE A 111 23.67 -9.10 14.46
N ILE A 112 23.08 -9.88 15.37
CA ILE A 112 23.84 -10.71 16.30
C ILE A 112 24.69 -11.72 15.52
N GLU A 113 24.12 -12.45 14.56
CA GLU A 113 24.86 -13.40 13.73
C GLU A 113 26.01 -12.72 12.95
N TYR A 114 25.75 -11.55 12.37
CA TYR A 114 26.77 -10.72 11.72
C TYR A 114 27.90 -10.32 12.67
N LEU A 115 27.58 -9.94 13.92
CA LEU A 115 28.56 -9.54 14.92
C LEU A 115 29.41 -10.73 15.39
N VAL A 116 28.80 -11.87 15.66
CA VAL A 116 29.51 -13.07 16.11
C VAL A 116 30.50 -13.55 15.03
N THR A 117 30.07 -13.58 13.75
CA THR A 117 30.96 -13.96 12.63
C THR A 117 32.14 -13.01 12.43
N ARG A 118 32.05 -11.77 12.90
CA ARG A 118 33.12 -10.76 12.90
C ARG A 118 33.99 -10.77 14.16
N GLY A 119 33.76 -11.70 15.08
CA GLY A 119 34.57 -11.86 16.29
C GLY A 119 34.19 -10.94 17.46
N PHE A 120 32.98 -10.38 17.47
CA PHE A 120 32.47 -9.68 18.65
C PHE A 120 32.14 -10.69 19.76
N ASN A 121 32.66 -10.46 20.96
CA ASN A 121 32.45 -11.35 22.11
C ASN A 121 31.64 -10.72 23.25
N LEU A 122 31.26 -9.44 23.15
CA LEU A 122 30.29 -8.80 24.04
C LEU A 122 29.24 -8.02 23.23
N ILE A 123 27.98 -8.43 23.34
CA ILE A 123 26.85 -7.78 22.66
C ILE A 123 25.91 -7.19 23.72
N ILE A 124 25.70 -5.88 23.64
CA ILE A 124 24.84 -5.11 24.55
C ILE A 124 23.54 -4.74 23.83
N SER A 125 22.44 -5.30 24.32
CA SER A 125 21.08 -5.04 23.84
C SER A 125 20.32 -4.13 24.80
N THR A 126 19.79 -3.03 24.27
CA THR A 126 19.35 -1.88 25.09
C THR A 126 17.84 -1.69 25.11
N SER A 127 17.09 -2.41 24.26
CA SER A 127 15.62 -2.48 24.31
C SER A 127 15.15 -3.85 24.83
N LEU A 128 13.90 -3.93 25.30
CA LEU A 128 13.32 -5.19 25.79
C LEU A 128 13.26 -6.25 24.67
N THR A 129 12.79 -5.86 23.49
CA THR A 129 12.68 -6.74 22.30
C THR A 129 14.04 -7.27 21.86
N GLN A 130 15.08 -6.42 21.90
CA GLN A 130 16.44 -6.86 21.62
C GLN A 130 16.95 -7.81 22.71
N GLY A 131 16.67 -7.49 23.98
CA GLY A 131 17.06 -8.31 25.12
C GLY A 131 16.52 -9.74 25.05
N ASP A 132 15.29 -9.94 24.59
CA ASP A 132 14.71 -11.28 24.40
C ASP A 132 15.38 -12.04 23.23
N SER A 133 15.69 -11.34 22.15
CA SER A 133 16.38 -11.93 20.98
C SER A 133 17.83 -12.29 21.31
N ALA A 134 18.54 -11.39 21.98
CA ALA A 134 19.91 -11.59 22.47
C ALA A 134 19.99 -12.68 23.54
N PHE A 135 18.99 -12.75 24.42
CA PHE A 135 18.84 -13.90 25.31
C PHE A 135 18.78 -15.16 24.47
N ASN A 136 17.80 -15.33 23.56
CA ASN A 136 17.70 -16.56 22.76
C ASN A 136 18.97 -16.92 21.98
N ALA A 137 19.67 -15.93 21.40
CA ALA A 137 20.95 -16.13 20.72
C ALA A 137 22.06 -16.67 21.64
N SER A 138 22.01 -16.39 22.94
CA SER A 138 23.02 -16.85 23.91
C SER A 138 23.11 -18.38 24.04
N LEU A 139 22.08 -19.13 23.63
CA LEU A 139 22.11 -20.60 23.58
C LEU A 139 22.90 -21.11 22.36
N ILE A 140 22.90 -20.35 21.28
CA ILE A 140 23.53 -20.69 20.02
C ILE A 140 25.02 -20.33 20.09
N TYR A 141 25.35 -19.23 20.79
CA TYR A 141 26.70 -18.68 20.89
C TYR A 141 27.20 -18.67 22.35
N PRO A 142 27.64 -19.82 22.89
CA PRO A 142 28.04 -19.93 24.30
C PRO A 142 29.31 -19.13 24.64
N ASP A 143 30.19 -18.87 23.67
CA ASP A 143 31.45 -18.15 23.84
C ASP A 143 31.29 -16.61 23.77
N VAL A 144 30.09 -16.14 23.44
CA VAL A 144 29.76 -14.71 23.33
C VAL A 144 28.93 -14.30 24.53
N PHE A 145 29.32 -13.19 25.15
CA PHE A 145 28.64 -12.62 26.30
C PHE A 145 27.58 -11.62 25.86
N PHE A 146 26.45 -11.63 26.55
CA PHE A 146 25.29 -10.79 26.24
C PHE A 146 24.87 -9.98 27.46
N VAL A 147 24.78 -8.66 27.30
CA VAL A 147 24.07 -7.79 28.24
C VAL A 147 22.68 -7.53 27.66
N THR A 148 21.65 -7.91 28.42
CA THR A 148 20.26 -7.86 27.95
C THR A 148 19.42 -6.97 28.84
N ARG A 149 18.65 -6.05 28.26
CA ARG A 149 17.61 -5.34 29.01
C ARG A 149 16.55 -6.33 29.46
N GLY A 150 16.24 -6.37 30.75
CA GLY A 150 15.23 -7.26 31.32
C GLY A 150 15.36 -7.38 32.83
N SER A 151 14.30 -7.85 33.49
CA SER A 151 14.28 -8.03 34.94
C SER A 151 14.64 -9.47 35.36
N GLY A 152 15.16 -9.62 36.58
CA GLY A 152 15.51 -10.92 37.15
C GLY A 152 16.91 -11.40 36.78
N ASN A 153 17.29 -12.55 37.35
CA ASN A 153 18.60 -13.16 37.13
C ASN A 153 18.53 -14.13 35.95
N SER A 154 19.61 -14.19 35.16
CA SER A 154 19.75 -15.20 34.10
C SER A 154 20.43 -16.45 34.64
N THR A 155 19.85 -17.64 34.41
CA THR A 155 20.55 -18.90 34.69
C THR A 155 21.64 -19.22 33.67
N ARG A 156 21.76 -18.44 32.58
CA ARG A 156 22.73 -18.66 31.51
C ARG A 156 24.07 -18.01 31.85
N PRO A 157 25.19 -18.73 31.71
CA PRO A 157 26.49 -18.26 32.18
C PRO A 157 27.02 -17.06 31.41
N ASN A 158 26.66 -16.93 30.13
CA ASN A 158 27.11 -15.86 29.23
C ASN A 158 26.10 -14.70 29.12
N VAL A 159 25.14 -14.57 30.05
CA VAL A 159 24.11 -13.52 29.98
C VAL A 159 24.05 -12.72 31.28
N ALA A 160 24.03 -11.40 31.12
CA ALA A 160 23.70 -10.42 32.12
C ALA A 160 22.32 -9.81 31.87
N ARG A 161 21.60 -9.51 32.94
CA ARG A 161 20.32 -8.80 32.88
C ARG A 161 20.44 -7.42 33.51
N ILE A 162 20.18 -6.38 32.75
CA ILE A 162 20.16 -5.01 33.24
C ILE A 162 18.76 -4.41 33.16
N THR A 163 18.38 -3.67 34.19
CA THR A 163 17.15 -2.89 34.21
C THR A 163 17.37 -1.65 35.07
N TYR A 164 16.45 -0.70 35.02
CA TYR A 164 16.44 0.45 35.91
C TYR A 164 15.04 0.63 36.49
N ASP A 165 14.96 1.28 37.64
CA ASP A 165 13.70 1.52 38.31
C ASP A 165 12.99 2.76 37.77
N VAL A 166 12.29 2.55 36.65
CA VAL A 166 11.45 3.57 36.01
C VAL A 166 10.36 4.09 36.97
N THR A 167 9.85 3.26 37.87
CA THR A 167 8.75 3.65 38.76
C THR A 167 9.17 4.74 39.75
N SER A 168 10.38 4.67 40.28
CA SER A 168 10.92 5.74 41.12
C SER A 168 11.26 7.00 40.32
N ALA A 169 11.69 6.89 39.06
CA ALA A 169 11.89 8.05 38.21
C ALA A 169 10.57 8.80 37.93
N ASP A 170 9.50 8.07 37.61
CA ASP A 170 8.17 8.65 37.42
C ASP A 170 7.60 9.23 38.71
N TYR A 171 7.79 8.54 39.85
CA TYR A 171 7.45 9.06 41.17
C TYR A 171 8.15 10.40 41.45
N MET A 172 9.45 10.49 41.20
CA MET A 172 10.20 11.74 41.41
C MET A 172 9.72 12.86 40.49
N SER A 173 9.36 12.53 39.26
CA SER A 173 8.75 13.48 38.31
C SER A 173 7.39 14.00 38.81
N GLY A 174 6.57 13.11 39.37
CA GLY A 174 5.29 13.46 40.00
C GLY A 174 5.46 14.28 41.28
N TYR A 175 6.41 13.91 42.13
CA TYR A 175 6.75 14.64 43.34
C TYR A 175 7.18 16.07 42.99
N PHE A 176 8.06 16.22 42.00
CA PHE A 176 8.43 17.52 41.45
C PHE A 176 7.21 18.30 40.95
N ALA A 177 6.34 17.68 40.14
CA ALA A 177 5.12 18.32 39.64
C ALA A 177 4.23 18.84 40.79
N GLY A 178 4.05 18.05 41.84
CA GLY A 178 3.28 18.44 43.03
C GLY A 178 3.89 19.61 43.81
N THR A 179 5.22 19.74 43.81
CA THR A 179 5.90 20.88 44.46
C THR A 179 5.80 22.19 43.68
N VAL A 180 5.68 22.12 42.35
CA VAL A 180 5.74 23.32 41.48
C VAL A 180 4.39 23.76 40.92
N THR A 181 3.35 22.91 40.94
CA THR A 181 2.00 23.30 40.50
C THR A 181 1.43 24.46 41.31
N LYS A 182 0.80 25.39 40.59
CA LYS A 182 0.09 26.56 41.08
C LYS A 182 -1.43 26.35 41.06
N THR A 183 -1.95 25.56 40.12
CA THR A 183 -3.39 25.28 40.00
C THR A 183 -3.84 24.07 40.83
N ASN A 184 -2.89 23.34 41.42
CA ASN A 184 -3.11 22.02 42.05
C ASN A 184 -3.71 20.98 41.08
N ARG A 185 -3.51 21.18 39.78
CA ARG A 185 -3.93 20.26 38.73
C ARG A 185 -2.71 19.90 37.91
N VAL A 186 -2.37 18.62 37.88
CA VAL A 186 -1.21 18.12 37.12
C VAL A 186 -1.68 17.05 36.13
N GLY A 187 -0.96 16.92 35.02
CA GLY A 187 -1.34 16.02 33.94
C GLY A 187 -0.23 15.05 33.57
N ILE A 188 -0.62 13.81 33.24
CA ILE A 188 0.29 12.79 32.70
C ILE A 188 -0.29 12.23 31.41
N VAL A 189 0.53 12.16 30.36
CA VAL A 189 0.17 11.45 29.12
C VAL A 189 0.86 10.10 29.11
N THR A 190 0.12 9.04 28.78
CA THR A 190 0.60 7.66 28.84
C THR A 190 0.24 6.87 27.57
N PRO A 191 1.04 5.87 27.15
CA PRO A 191 0.66 4.98 26.06
C PRO A 191 -0.65 4.22 26.34
N GLY A 192 -0.87 3.79 27.57
CA GLY A 192 -2.11 3.18 28.05
C GLY A 192 -1.99 1.69 28.41
N ALA A 193 -3.13 1.09 28.73
CA ALA A 193 -3.18 -0.29 29.25
C ALA A 193 -2.68 -1.34 28.25
N ALA A 194 -2.90 -1.13 26.95
CA ALA A 194 -2.50 -2.06 25.89
C ALA A 194 -0.97 -2.23 25.81
N LEU A 195 -0.22 -1.24 26.29
CA LEU A 195 1.25 -1.19 26.25
C LEU A 195 1.88 -1.30 27.65
N ASN A 196 1.09 -1.73 28.64
CA ASN A 196 1.50 -1.93 30.04
C ASN A 196 2.21 -0.71 30.67
N SER A 197 1.72 0.51 30.41
CA SER A 197 2.35 1.74 30.91
C SER A 197 1.60 2.41 32.07
N LEU A 198 0.48 1.86 32.53
CA LEU A 198 -0.35 2.50 33.57
C LEU A 198 0.32 2.52 34.94
N HIS A 199 1.19 1.58 35.26
CA HIS A 199 1.98 1.60 36.51
C HIS A 199 2.91 2.82 36.59
N GLN A 200 3.42 3.32 35.46
CA GLN A 200 4.25 4.54 35.39
C GLN A 200 3.39 5.77 35.70
N ALA A 201 2.20 5.87 35.09
CA ALA A 201 1.25 6.95 35.36
C ALA A 201 0.79 6.95 36.83
N ASN A 202 0.57 5.76 37.41
CA ASN A 202 0.27 5.61 38.83
C ASN A 202 1.44 6.08 39.71
N SER A 203 2.68 5.75 39.34
CA SER A 203 3.87 6.17 40.08
C SER A 203 4.01 7.69 40.11
N PHE A 204 3.80 8.34 38.97
CA PHE A 204 3.71 9.80 38.86
C PHE A 204 2.62 10.38 39.77
N ALA A 205 1.41 9.81 39.73
CA ALA A 205 0.31 10.30 40.57
C ALA A 205 0.64 10.20 42.07
N VAL A 206 1.20 9.07 42.51
CA VAL A 206 1.61 8.88 43.92
C VAL A 206 2.68 9.89 44.32
N GLY A 207 3.66 10.18 43.45
CA GLY A 207 4.63 11.25 43.66
C GLY A 207 3.96 12.59 43.94
N ALA A 208 3.03 13.00 43.08
CA ALA A 208 2.30 14.25 43.22
C ALA A 208 1.50 14.31 44.53
N TYR A 209 0.81 13.23 44.91
CA TYR A 209 0.06 13.17 46.18
C TYR A 209 0.97 13.20 47.41
N CYS A 210 2.14 12.56 47.35
CA CYS A 210 3.12 12.62 48.44
C CYS A 210 3.64 14.05 48.66
N ALA A 211 3.98 14.75 47.58
CA ALA A 211 4.35 16.17 47.66
C ALA A 211 3.19 17.03 48.19
N ALA A 212 1.96 16.78 47.73
CA ALA A 212 0.76 17.47 48.19
C ALA A 212 0.56 17.31 49.70
N LYS A 213 0.73 16.09 50.22
CA LYS A 213 0.61 15.77 51.65
C LYS A 213 1.59 16.57 52.50
N VAL A 214 2.84 16.69 52.06
CA VAL A 214 3.87 17.48 52.76
C VAL A 214 3.53 18.98 52.75
N LEU A 215 2.93 19.47 51.67
CA LEU A 215 2.57 20.88 51.50
C LEU A 215 1.19 21.25 52.07
N GLY A 216 0.42 20.28 52.58
CA GLY A 216 -0.97 20.51 52.98
C GLY A 216 -1.88 20.94 51.82
N LYS A 217 -1.54 20.53 50.59
CA LYS A 217 -2.31 20.81 49.36
C LYS A 217 -3.19 19.63 49.00
N ASN A 218 -4.28 19.89 48.29
CA ASN A 218 -5.05 18.87 47.60
C ASN A 218 -4.80 18.99 46.09
N ILE A 219 -4.19 17.98 45.48
CA ILE A 219 -3.82 17.95 44.07
C ILE A 219 -4.68 16.94 43.31
N THR A 220 -5.18 17.33 42.15
CA THR A 220 -5.85 16.43 41.20
C THR A 220 -4.88 16.05 40.09
N VAL A 221 -4.75 14.75 39.82
CA VAL A 221 -3.94 14.21 38.72
C VAL A 221 -4.88 13.78 37.59
N TYR A 222 -4.63 14.28 36.38
CA TYR A 222 -5.37 13.92 35.17
C TYR A 222 -4.51 13.05 34.27
N SER A 223 -5.11 12.05 33.64
CA SER A 223 -4.43 11.15 32.69
C SER A 223 -5.10 11.19 31.33
N VAL A 224 -4.32 11.14 30.26
CA VAL A 224 -4.80 10.90 28.88
C VAL A 224 -3.98 9.80 28.24
N GLU A 225 -4.65 8.84 27.62
CA GLU A 225 -3.99 7.77 26.86
C GLU A 225 -3.77 8.15 25.40
N THR A 226 -2.71 7.64 24.79
CA THR A 226 -2.37 7.90 23.37
C THR A 226 -2.35 6.64 22.50
N GLY A 227 -2.32 5.45 23.11
CA GLY A 227 -2.19 4.17 22.40
C GLY A 227 -0.82 3.91 21.78
N SER A 228 0.18 4.78 21.99
CA SER A 228 1.52 4.66 21.39
C SER A 228 2.59 5.31 22.27
N TYR A 229 3.83 4.81 22.20
CA TYR A 229 5.00 5.47 22.77
C TYR A 229 5.47 6.67 21.93
N LEU A 230 5.15 6.71 20.63
CA LEU A 230 5.57 7.78 19.73
C LEU A 230 4.47 8.12 18.73
N ASN A 231 3.76 9.21 18.97
CA ASN A 231 2.84 9.82 18.02
C ASN A 231 2.61 11.31 18.37
N PRO A 232 3.46 12.22 17.85
CA PRO A 232 3.43 13.64 18.24
C PRO A 232 2.06 14.31 18.02
N ASP A 233 1.33 13.97 16.96
CA ASP A 233 0.04 14.59 16.66
C ASP A 233 -1.03 14.20 17.71
N VAL A 234 -1.03 12.93 18.13
CA VAL A 234 -1.95 12.44 19.19
C VAL A 234 -1.52 12.96 20.56
N ALA A 235 -0.21 12.95 20.85
CA ALA A 235 0.34 13.52 22.08
C ALA A 235 0.03 15.02 22.21
N THR A 236 -0.03 15.73 21.08
CA THR A 236 -0.43 17.14 21.03
C THR A 236 -1.86 17.34 21.51
N ILE A 237 -2.80 16.54 20.97
CA ILE A 237 -4.20 16.57 21.40
C ILE A 237 -4.31 16.18 22.89
N ALA A 238 -3.58 15.17 23.33
CA ALA A 238 -3.57 14.74 24.73
C ALA A 238 -3.09 15.87 25.68
N ALA A 239 -2.03 16.60 25.30
CA ALA A 239 -1.54 17.74 26.05
C ALA A 239 -2.60 18.85 26.15
N TRP A 240 -3.26 19.17 25.03
CA TRP A 240 -4.35 20.16 25.01
C TRP A 240 -5.55 19.76 25.87
N ASN A 241 -5.91 18.47 25.92
CA ASN A 241 -6.97 17.98 26.80
C ASN A 241 -6.61 18.22 28.28
N LEU A 242 -5.36 18.01 28.67
CA LEU A 242 -4.88 18.28 30.04
C LEU A 242 -4.83 19.78 30.35
N LEU A 243 -4.37 20.61 29.42
CA LEU A 243 -4.38 22.08 29.57
C LEU A 243 -5.82 22.62 29.68
N ALA A 244 -6.77 22.06 28.92
CA ALA A 244 -8.16 22.48 28.91
C ALA A 244 -8.86 22.26 30.27
N VAL A 245 -8.46 21.24 31.03
CA VAL A 245 -8.93 21.03 32.42
C VAL A 245 -8.15 21.85 33.45
N GLY A 246 -7.22 22.71 33.02
CA GLY A 246 -6.45 23.63 33.85
C GLY A 246 -5.21 23.03 34.50
N ALA A 247 -4.71 21.90 33.99
CA ALA A 247 -3.43 21.36 34.45
C ALA A 247 -2.27 22.27 34.03
N ASP A 248 -1.39 22.62 34.97
CA ASP A 248 -0.31 23.59 34.74
C ASP A 248 1.10 22.98 34.79
N VAL A 249 1.21 21.69 35.14
CA VAL A 249 2.43 20.91 35.03
C VAL A 249 2.09 19.59 34.36
N LEU A 250 2.66 19.38 33.18
CA LEU A 250 2.44 18.17 32.40
C LEU A 250 3.70 17.33 32.34
N SER A 251 3.52 16.02 32.43
CA SER A 251 4.56 15.02 32.19
C SER A 251 4.08 14.03 31.12
N GLN A 252 5.01 13.21 30.63
CA GLN A 252 4.73 12.20 29.62
C GLN A 252 5.61 10.96 29.77
N ILE A 253 5.05 9.82 29.39
CA ILE A 253 5.74 8.52 29.26
C ILE A 253 6.13 8.23 27.79
N GLN A 254 5.68 9.06 26.85
CA GLN A 254 6.05 8.95 25.43
C GLN A 254 7.56 9.19 25.22
N ASP A 255 8.10 8.59 24.16
CA ASP A 255 9.51 8.60 23.79
C ASP A 255 10.00 9.96 23.22
N ASP A 256 9.14 10.98 23.19
CA ASP A 256 9.46 12.33 22.73
C ASP A 256 9.36 13.40 23.85
N MET A 257 9.25 14.68 23.49
CA MET A 257 9.03 15.79 24.42
C MET A 257 7.80 16.63 24.04
N THR A 258 6.89 16.08 23.23
CA THR A 258 5.79 16.82 22.62
C THR A 258 4.87 17.46 23.66
N VAL A 259 4.46 16.70 24.68
CA VAL A 259 3.55 17.15 25.76
C VAL A 259 4.21 18.23 26.61
N SER A 260 5.45 18.00 27.03
CA SER A 260 6.21 18.96 27.83
C SER A 260 6.45 20.26 27.05
N THR A 261 6.72 20.18 25.74
CA THR A 261 6.91 21.35 24.87
C THR A 261 5.63 22.17 24.73
N ILE A 262 4.48 21.53 24.56
CA ILE A 262 3.18 22.22 24.50
C ILE A 262 2.88 22.94 25.82
N SER A 263 3.15 22.29 26.95
CA SER A 263 3.00 22.91 28.26
C SER A 263 3.90 24.15 28.39
N MET A 264 5.19 24.03 28.03
CA MET A 264 6.15 25.15 28.06
C MET A 264 5.73 26.32 27.16
N ASN A 265 5.15 26.04 26.00
CA ASN A 265 4.62 27.07 25.10
C ASN A 265 3.44 27.85 25.68
N GLN A 266 2.74 27.30 26.69
CA GLN A 266 1.73 28.02 27.48
C GLN A 266 2.32 28.80 28.67
N GLY A 267 3.65 28.86 28.78
CA GLY A 267 4.34 29.53 29.89
C GLY A 267 4.48 28.69 31.16
N ASN A 268 4.11 27.40 31.10
CA ASN A 268 4.30 26.46 32.20
C ASN A 268 5.73 25.92 32.25
N LEU A 269 6.08 25.29 33.37
CA LEU A 269 7.36 24.64 33.53
C LEU A 269 7.31 23.21 32.96
N GLY A 270 8.26 22.86 32.10
CA GLY A 270 8.35 21.51 31.54
C GLY A 270 9.02 20.52 32.50
N ILE A 271 8.65 19.25 32.40
CA ILE A 271 9.34 18.13 33.05
C ILE A 271 10.07 17.33 31.97
N GLY A 272 11.35 17.04 32.21
CA GLY A 272 12.13 16.19 31.33
C GLY A 272 11.89 14.70 31.59
N THR A 273 11.92 13.90 30.53
CA THR A 273 11.60 12.46 30.55
C THR A 273 12.71 11.63 29.88
N ASN A 274 12.52 10.34 29.63
CA ASN A 274 13.37 9.48 28.79
C ASN A 274 14.87 9.38 29.17
N GLY A 275 15.27 9.85 30.35
CA GLY A 275 16.64 9.75 30.86
C GLY A 275 17.65 10.77 30.31
N PHE A 276 17.26 11.66 29.40
CA PHE A 276 18.14 12.67 28.79
C PHE A 276 18.03 14.03 29.51
N PRO A 277 19.11 14.84 29.63
CA PRO A 277 19.02 16.19 30.20
C PRO A 277 18.40 17.20 29.21
N GLN A 278 17.07 17.23 29.09
CA GLN A 278 16.35 18.07 28.12
C GLN A 278 16.61 19.58 28.26
N ARG A 279 17.04 20.04 29.43
CA ARG A 279 17.49 21.41 29.63
C ARG A 279 18.57 21.84 28.64
N ARG A 280 19.38 20.91 28.12
CA ARG A 280 20.40 21.22 27.09
C ARG A 280 19.79 21.71 25.78
N VAL A 281 18.54 21.36 25.50
CA VAL A 281 17.82 21.72 24.28
C VAL A 281 16.87 22.90 24.56
N PHE A 282 16.09 22.82 25.63
CA PHE A 282 15.02 23.78 25.92
C PHE A 282 15.40 24.85 26.96
N GLY A 283 16.60 24.77 27.54
CA GLY A 283 17.09 25.75 28.51
C GLY A 283 16.29 25.75 29.81
N ALA A 284 16.13 26.94 30.40
CA ALA A 284 15.55 27.11 31.73
C ALA A 284 14.03 26.83 31.81
N THR A 285 13.35 26.58 30.70
CA THR A 285 11.91 26.23 30.73
C THR A 285 11.67 24.80 31.21
N VAL A 286 12.68 23.93 31.19
CA VAL A 286 12.64 22.59 31.79
C VAL A 286 13.04 22.70 33.26
N GLY A 287 12.13 22.32 34.15
CA GLY A 287 12.31 22.38 35.60
C GLY A 287 13.43 21.47 36.11
N THR A 288 13.37 20.19 35.76
CA THR A 288 14.42 19.19 35.91
C THR A 288 14.06 17.97 35.04
N SER A 289 15.01 17.06 34.85
CA SER A 289 14.86 15.78 34.18
C SER A 289 15.36 14.69 35.12
N TYR A 290 14.78 13.50 35.09
CA TYR A 290 15.50 12.33 35.59
C TYR A 290 16.48 11.86 34.52
N ILE A 291 17.70 11.50 34.93
CA ILE A 291 18.80 11.08 34.06
C ILE A 291 19.10 9.62 34.32
N ILE A 292 19.35 8.87 33.24
CA ILE A 292 19.83 7.48 33.32
C ILE A 292 21.29 7.45 32.86
N ASP A 293 22.21 7.12 33.76
CA ASP A 293 23.62 6.94 33.42
C ASP A 293 23.91 5.50 32.98
N TRP A 294 23.80 5.25 31.67
CA TRP A 294 24.06 3.94 31.09
C TRP A 294 25.53 3.51 31.15
N SER A 295 26.45 4.45 31.37
CA SER A 295 27.89 4.12 31.41
C SER A 295 28.22 3.19 32.58
N ILE A 296 27.43 3.22 33.66
CA ILE A 296 27.61 2.34 34.81
C ILE A 296 27.39 0.88 34.42
N PHE A 297 26.31 0.58 33.68
CA PHE A 297 26.04 -0.78 33.21
C PHE A 297 27.14 -1.29 32.26
N PHE A 298 27.53 -0.44 31.31
CA PHE A 298 28.48 -0.83 30.27
C PHE A 298 29.89 -0.99 30.82
N THR A 299 30.32 -0.08 31.70
CA THR A 299 31.63 -0.17 32.36
C THR A 299 31.72 -1.44 33.21
N ASP A 300 30.70 -1.74 34.04
CA ASP A 300 30.70 -2.95 34.87
C ASP A 300 30.73 -4.23 34.03
N ALA A 301 29.93 -4.29 32.95
CA ALA A 301 29.92 -5.43 32.03
C ALA A 301 31.29 -5.70 31.41
N ILE A 302 31.92 -4.65 30.86
CA ILE A 302 33.19 -4.76 30.15
C ILE A 302 34.32 -5.12 31.13
N VAL A 303 34.39 -4.46 32.28
CA VAL A 303 35.42 -4.74 33.30
C VAL A 303 35.29 -6.18 33.81
N ARG A 304 34.08 -6.69 34.04
CA ARG A 304 33.88 -8.09 34.45
C ARG A 304 34.36 -9.06 33.40
N LEU A 305 34.12 -8.79 32.12
CA LEU A 305 34.59 -9.64 31.03
C LEU A 305 36.12 -9.59 30.90
N ASP A 306 36.70 -8.40 30.86
CA ASP A 306 38.16 -8.21 30.72
C ASP A 306 38.96 -8.77 31.91
N THR A 307 38.37 -8.78 33.11
CA THR A 307 39.00 -9.32 34.33
C THR A 307 38.63 -10.78 34.63
N ASN A 308 37.92 -11.46 33.72
CA ASN A 308 37.40 -12.83 33.91
C ASN A 308 36.55 -13.01 35.19
N ASN A 309 35.86 -11.96 35.63
CA ASN A 309 34.97 -11.92 36.80
C ASN A 309 33.48 -11.94 36.42
N TRP A 310 33.15 -12.50 35.26
CA TRP A 310 31.77 -12.67 34.84
C TRP A 310 31.10 -13.83 35.61
N THR A 311 29.98 -13.54 36.28
CA THR A 311 29.28 -14.52 37.12
C THR A 311 27.92 -14.90 36.54
N VAL A 312 27.59 -16.19 36.57
CA VAL A 312 26.24 -16.68 36.25
C VAL A 312 25.22 -15.99 37.16
N GLY A 313 24.07 -15.59 36.61
CA GLY A 313 23.05 -14.90 37.39
C GLY A 313 23.33 -13.42 37.63
N TRP A 314 24.37 -12.85 37.03
CA TRP A 314 24.61 -11.42 37.14
C TRP A 314 23.40 -10.62 36.63
N SER A 315 22.85 -9.82 37.52
CA SER A 315 21.85 -8.82 37.22
C SER A 315 22.21 -7.51 37.87
N TYR A 316 21.86 -6.41 37.21
CA TYR A 316 22.06 -5.06 37.72
C TYR A 316 20.75 -4.28 37.61
N ASN A 317 20.23 -3.84 38.75
CA ASN A 317 19.06 -2.97 38.81
C ASN A 317 19.49 -1.55 39.14
N GLY A 318 19.42 -0.65 38.16
CA GLY A 318 19.75 0.75 38.30
C GLY A 318 18.71 1.53 39.09
N GLY A 319 19.15 2.27 40.09
CA GLY A 319 18.33 3.11 40.95
C GLY A 319 19.03 4.39 41.33
N PHE A 320 18.41 5.17 42.21
CA PHE A 320 19.05 6.38 42.75
C PHE A 320 20.18 6.04 43.74
N ASP A 321 20.05 4.93 44.48
CA ASP A 321 21.01 4.38 45.43
C ASP A 321 22.38 4.07 44.81
N ASN A 322 22.38 3.55 43.58
CA ASN A 322 23.60 3.23 42.83
C ASN A 322 23.94 4.26 41.74
N ARG A 323 23.32 5.46 41.80
CA ARG A 323 23.56 6.62 40.92
C ARG A 323 23.27 6.40 39.43
N VAL A 324 22.71 5.25 39.04
CA VAL A 324 22.21 5.06 37.68
C VAL A 324 21.09 6.05 37.39
N LEU A 325 20.22 6.31 38.37
CA LEU A 325 19.24 7.38 38.33
C LEU A 325 19.72 8.58 39.16
N HIS A 326 19.55 9.78 38.62
CA HIS A 326 19.71 11.03 39.35
C HIS A 326 18.91 12.14 38.69
N LEU A 327 18.59 13.19 39.44
CA LEU A 327 17.96 14.37 38.86
C LEU A 327 19.00 15.32 38.24
N ASP A 328 18.65 15.92 37.09
CA ASP A 328 19.43 16.96 36.44
C ASP A 328 19.36 18.28 37.23
N VAL A 329 20.23 19.22 36.85
CA VAL A 329 20.29 20.56 37.42
C VAL A 329 18.96 21.28 37.29
N PHE A 330 18.38 21.63 38.43
CA PHE A 330 17.13 22.38 38.49
C PHE A 330 17.24 23.73 37.77
N SER A 331 16.18 24.09 37.05
CA SER A 331 16.05 25.41 36.45
C SER A 331 16.01 26.50 37.51
N ARG A 332 16.55 27.68 37.15
CA ARG A 332 16.44 28.91 37.94
C ARG A 332 14.99 29.38 38.13
N LEU A 333 14.05 28.87 37.33
CA LEU A 333 12.62 29.16 37.44
C LEU A 333 11.94 28.32 38.53
N VAL A 334 12.59 27.27 39.04
CA VAL A 334 12.07 26.44 40.15
C VAL A 334 12.28 27.18 41.48
N PRO A 335 11.25 27.33 42.32
CA PRO A 335 11.41 27.90 43.66
C PRO A 335 12.42 27.10 44.50
N ARG A 336 13.29 27.78 45.26
CA ARG A 336 14.30 27.13 46.10
C ARG A 336 13.71 26.13 47.10
N SER A 337 12.53 26.43 47.65
CA SER A 337 11.81 25.52 48.55
C SER A 337 11.44 24.20 47.86
N ALA A 338 10.95 24.26 46.61
CA ALA A 338 10.64 23.07 45.82
C ALA A 338 11.91 22.25 45.53
N VAL A 339 13.02 22.90 45.16
CA VAL A 339 14.32 22.24 44.96
C VAL A 339 14.75 21.48 46.21
N GLN A 340 14.71 22.12 47.38
CA GLN A 340 15.09 21.49 48.65
C GLN A 340 14.23 20.29 48.99
N MET A 341 12.91 20.37 48.79
CA MET A 341 12.00 19.26 49.02
C MET A 341 12.30 18.08 48.10
N VAL A 342 12.48 18.33 46.81
CA VAL A 342 12.74 17.28 45.82
C VAL A 342 14.11 16.63 46.06
N GLN A 343 15.14 17.41 46.40
CA GLN A 343 16.47 16.87 46.75
C GLN A 343 16.44 16.06 48.04
N ALA A 344 15.67 16.49 49.05
CA ALA A 344 15.50 15.73 50.29
C ALA A 344 14.79 14.39 50.03
N GLU A 345 13.82 14.37 49.12
CA GLU A 345 13.14 13.13 48.71
C GLU A 345 14.07 12.21 47.91
N GLU A 346 14.82 12.75 46.96
CA GLU A 346 15.85 12.00 46.20
C GLU A 346 16.89 11.38 47.14
N LEU A 347 17.31 12.10 48.19
CA LEU A 347 18.26 11.60 49.18
C LEU A 347 17.74 10.36 49.89
N LYS A 348 16.44 10.26 50.18
CA LYS A 348 15.86 9.05 50.80
C LYS A 348 16.04 7.84 49.89
N PHE A 349 15.77 7.97 48.60
CA PHE A 349 16.03 6.90 47.62
C PHE A 349 17.52 6.56 47.52
N LYS A 350 18.42 7.56 47.63
CA LYS A 350 19.87 7.34 47.62
C LYS A 350 20.37 6.58 48.86
N THR A 351 19.78 6.84 50.03
CA THR A 351 20.25 6.28 51.31
C THR A 351 19.56 4.98 51.74
N ASN A 352 18.35 4.71 51.24
CA ASN A 352 17.58 3.53 51.61
C ASN A 352 17.08 2.80 50.36
N THR A 353 17.70 1.66 50.05
CA THR A 353 17.40 0.83 48.87
C THR A 353 16.01 0.20 48.88
N THR A 354 15.36 0.13 50.04
CA THR A 354 13.98 -0.38 50.19
C THR A 354 12.94 0.72 50.10
N TYR A 355 13.34 1.99 50.05
CA TYR A 355 12.43 3.12 49.98
C TYR A 355 11.69 3.16 48.63
N ARG A 356 10.40 2.80 48.67
CA ARG A 356 9.49 2.73 47.51
C ARG A 356 8.10 3.25 47.93
N PRO A 357 7.92 4.56 48.14
CA PRO A 357 6.66 5.13 48.63
C PRO A 357 5.46 4.73 47.77
N GLN A 358 5.64 4.59 46.45
CA GLN A 358 4.60 4.12 45.54
C GLN A 358 4.04 2.74 45.92
N ASN A 359 4.89 1.82 46.38
CA ASN A 359 4.49 0.46 46.75
C ASN A 359 3.66 0.39 48.03
N CYS A 360 3.70 1.43 48.86
CA CYS A 360 2.99 1.53 50.14
C CYS A 360 1.84 2.54 50.08
N PHE A 361 1.35 2.85 48.88
CA PHE A 361 0.24 3.78 48.71
C PHE A 361 -1.08 3.10 49.07
N ALA A 362 -1.63 3.40 50.26
CA ALA A 362 -2.82 2.76 50.81
C ALA A 362 -4.02 2.67 49.82
N PRO A 363 -4.37 3.73 49.07
CA PRO A 363 -5.46 3.63 48.09
C PRO A 363 -5.22 2.57 47.01
N ALA A 364 -3.97 2.32 46.59
CA ALA A 364 -3.65 1.25 45.65
C ALA A 364 -3.93 -0.13 46.28
N CYS A 365 -3.54 -0.31 47.54
CA CYS A 365 -3.77 -1.54 48.28
C CYS A 365 -5.26 -1.86 48.42
N ASP A 366 -6.04 -0.87 48.86
CA ASP A 366 -7.47 -1.04 49.14
C ASP A 366 -8.28 -1.26 47.87
N THR A 367 -7.97 -0.53 46.80
CA THR A 367 -8.82 -0.51 45.60
C THR A 367 -8.40 -1.52 44.54
N ILE A 368 -7.10 -1.67 44.28
CA ILE A 368 -6.59 -2.56 43.22
C ILE A 368 -6.38 -3.97 43.77
N PHE A 369 -5.80 -4.09 44.97
CA PHE A 369 -5.49 -5.37 45.60
C PHE A 369 -6.53 -5.81 46.63
N LYS A 370 -7.60 -5.03 46.85
CA LYS A 370 -8.71 -5.35 47.77
C LYS A 370 -8.24 -5.68 49.18
N GLY A 371 -7.23 -4.97 49.68
CA GLY A 371 -6.63 -5.19 50.99
C GLY A 371 -5.65 -6.35 51.08
N ASN A 372 -5.36 -7.05 49.96
CA ASN A 372 -4.37 -8.13 49.93
C ASN A 372 -2.94 -7.59 49.79
N CYS A 373 -2.45 -6.96 50.86
CA CYS A 373 -1.13 -6.34 50.94
C CYS A 373 -0.45 -6.75 52.25
N THR A 374 0.88 -6.72 52.27
CA THR A 374 1.66 -7.02 53.48
C THR A 374 2.05 -5.70 54.13
N ASP A 375 1.60 -5.45 55.36
CA ASP A 375 1.83 -4.20 56.12
C ASP A 375 1.41 -2.93 55.36
N GLY A 376 0.35 -3.02 54.55
CA GLY A 376 -0.13 -1.90 53.72
C GLY A 376 0.72 -1.63 52.48
N CYS A 377 1.70 -2.48 52.18
CA CYS A 377 2.58 -2.39 51.02
C CYS A 377 2.44 -3.60 50.08
N ILE A 378 2.75 -3.39 48.80
CA ILE A 378 2.86 -4.47 47.80
C ILE A 378 4.29 -4.59 47.31
N SER A 379 4.64 -5.73 46.70
CA SER A 379 5.94 -5.89 46.06
C SER A 379 6.07 -5.02 44.81
N ASN A 380 7.31 -4.62 44.47
CA ASN A 380 7.58 -3.87 43.25
C ASN A 380 7.13 -4.61 41.98
N ARG A 381 7.19 -5.95 42.00
CA ARG A 381 6.71 -6.79 40.90
C ARG A 381 5.19 -6.69 40.75
N GLN A 382 4.44 -6.69 41.86
CA GLN A 382 3.01 -6.46 41.82
C GLN A 382 2.68 -5.06 41.28
N TRP A 383 3.47 -4.04 41.67
CA TRP A 383 3.29 -2.67 41.21
C TRP A 383 3.48 -2.52 39.69
N ILE A 384 4.58 -3.02 39.12
CA ILE A 384 4.87 -2.94 37.68
C ILE A 384 3.81 -3.68 36.83
N ASN A 385 3.15 -4.67 37.41
CA ASN A 385 2.09 -5.44 36.76
C ASN A 385 0.69 -4.80 36.88
N ILE A 386 0.57 -3.63 37.52
CA ILE A 386 -0.69 -2.90 37.57
C ILE A 386 -1.02 -2.36 36.17
N ASN A 387 -2.12 -2.87 35.61
CA ASN A 387 -2.63 -2.43 34.32
C ASN A 387 -3.96 -1.66 34.41
N LYS A 388 -4.13 -0.89 35.49
CA LYS A 388 -5.29 -0.01 35.73
C LYS A 388 -4.81 1.27 36.41
N LEU A 389 -5.46 2.39 36.10
CA LEU A 389 -5.21 3.64 36.81
C LEU A 389 -5.72 3.56 38.25
N LEU A 390 -5.06 4.27 39.17
CA LEU A 390 -5.54 4.46 40.53
C LEU A 390 -6.87 5.23 40.52
N PRO A 391 -7.85 4.90 41.36
CA PRO A 391 -9.15 5.59 41.38
C PRO A 391 -9.09 7.08 41.71
N SER A 392 -7.98 7.55 42.28
CA SER A 392 -7.75 8.98 42.57
C SER A 392 -7.34 9.78 41.33
N ILE A 393 -6.96 9.11 40.24
CA ILE A 393 -6.58 9.74 38.97
C ILE A 393 -7.86 9.97 38.16
N VAL A 394 -8.00 11.19 37.63
CA VAL A 394 -9.10 11.52 36.71
C VAL A 394 -8.67 11.14 35.30
N ASP A 395 -9.24 10.04 34.80
CA ASP A 395 -9.02 9.57 33.43
C ASP A 395 -9.87 10.39 32.44
N LEU A 396 -9.21 11.09 31.52
CA LEU A 396 -9.86 11.84 30.43
C LEU A 396 -10.06 10.98 29.17
N GLY A 397 -9.67 9.69 29.21
CA GLY A 397 -9.80 8.74 28.12
C GLY A 397 -8.64 8.80 27.12
N THR A 398 -8.89 8.31 25.91
CA THR A 398 -7.88 8.17 24.86
C THR A 398 -7.97 9.33 23.85
N ALA A 399 -6.84 10.00 23.61
CA ALA A 399 -6.70 10.95 22.52
C ALA A 399 -6.50 10.21 21.19
N PHE A 400 -7.12 10.68 20.12
CA PHE A 400 -6.91 10.18 18.77
C PHE A 400 -7.11 11.30 17.74
N VAL A 401 -6.46 11.17 16.58
CA VAL A 401 -6.71 12.03 15.43
C VAL A 401 -7.80 11.35 14.58
N PRO A 402 -8.92 12.03 14.27
CA PRO A 402 -9.97 11.44 13.44
C PRO A 402 -9.46 11.19 12.03
N LEU A 403 -9.76 10.00 11.49
CA LEU A 403 -9.41 9.64 10.11
C LEU A 403 -10.32 10.36 9.12
N THR A 404 -9.73 10.85 8.03
CA THR A 404 -10.43 11.58 6.97
C THR A 404 -10.47 10.76 5.68
N GLU A 405 -11.62 10.70 5.02
CA GLU A 405 -11.78 9.90 3.80
C GLU A 405 -11.33 10.68 2.56
N VAL A 406 -10.37 10.16 1.83
CA VAL A 406 -9.93 10.72 0.54
C VAL A 406 -10.80 10.12 -0.56
N LYS A 407 -11.57 10.97 -1.22
CA LYS A 407 -12.46 10.59 -2.31
C LYS A 407 -11.81 10.87 -3.66
N ILE A 408 -12.23 10.11 -4.67
CA ILE A 408 -11.86 10.37 -6.07
C ILE A 408 -12.27 11.80 -6.43
N ALA A 409 -11.39 12.52 -7.13
CA ALA A 409 -11.69 13.88 -7.60
C ALA A 409 -13.00 13.90 -8.42
N SER A 410 -13.93 14.78 -8.04
CA SER A 410 -15.26 14.86 -8.65
C SER A 410 -15.21 15.04 -10.17
N GLY A 411 -14.20 15.75 -10.69
CA GLY A 411 -13.99 15.91 -12.12
C GLY A 411 -13.67 14.60 -12.84
N VAL A 412 -12.81 13.76 -12.26
CA VAL A 412 -12.48 12.44 -12.82
C VAL A 412 -13.71 11.53 -12.82
N GLN A 413 -14.47 11.52 -11.72
CA GLN A 413 -15.71 10.75 -11.63
C GLN A 413 -16.73 11.19 -12.67
N LEU A 414 -16.91 12.50 -12.85
CA LEU A 414 -17.84 13.06 -13.84
C LEU A 414 -17.46 12.68 -15.28
N VAL A 415 -16.18 12.80 -15.64
CA VAL A 415 -15.69 12.50 -17.00
C VAL A 415 -15.93 11.02 -17.35
N PHE A 416 -15.50 10.08 -16.51
CA PHE A 416 -15.69 8.66 -16.79
C PHE A 416 -17.17 8.26 -16.77
N THR A 417 -17.98 8.87 -15.90
CA THR A 417 -19.42 8.64 -15.88
C THR A 417 -20.08 9.14 -17.17
N ALA A 418 -19.76 10.35 -17.62
CA ALA A 418 -20.32 10.94 -18.84
C ALA A 418 -19.92 10.12 -20.09
N LEU A 419 -18.66 9.72 -20.20
CA LEU A 419 -18.19 8.88 -21.31
C LEU A 419 -18.87 7.50 -21.29
N GLY A 420 -18.90 6.83 -20.14
CA GLY A 420 -19.56 5.53 -20.00
C GLY A 420 -21.04 5.58 -20.38
N VAL A 421 -21.79 6.57 -19.88
CA VAL A 421 -23.21 6.77 -20.23
C VAL A 421 -23.36 7.10 -21.72
N GLY A 422 -22.55 7.99 -22.27
CA GLY A 422 -22.60 8.36 -23.68
C GLY A 422 -22.39 7.18 -24.62
N PHE A 423 -21.40 6.33 -24.35
CA PHE A 423 -21.16 5.12 -25.13
C PHE A 423 -22.25 4.06 -24.95
N ALA A 424 -22.82 3.91 -23.74
CA ALA A 424 -23.94 3.02 -23.51
C ALA A 424 -25.20 3.45 -24.30
N ILE A 425 -25.48 4.76 -24.37
CA ILE A 425 -26.55 5.32 -25.20
C ILE A 425 -26.26 5.06 -26.68
N ALA A 426 -25.02 5.26 -27.13
CA ALA A 426 -24.62 4.96 -28.51
C ALA A 426 -24.86 3.48 -28.87
N CYS A 427 -24.54 2.53 -27.98
CA CYS A 427 -24.91 1.12 -28.16
C CYS A 427 -26.43 0.93 -28.29
N GLY A 428 -27.24 1.60 -27.46
CA GLY A 428 -28.69 1.54 -27.55
C GLY A 428 -29.23 2.02 -28.89
N VAL A 429 -28.72 3.14 -29.41
CA VAL A 429 -29.05 3.66 -30.74
C VAL A 429 -28.64 2.67 -31.84
N LEU A 430 -27.46 2.06 -31.72
CA LEU A 430 -26.99 1.04 -32.66
C LEU A 430 -27.85 -0.22 -32.64
N ILE A 431 -28.38 -0.64 -31.48
CA ILE A 431 -29.32 -1.76 -31.37
C ILE A 431 -30.58 -1.46 -32.19
N ILE A 432 -31.16 -0.26 -32.02
CA ILE A 432 -32.33 0.18 -32.78
C ILE A 432 -32.01 0.17 -34.28
N ALA A 433 -30.87 0.74 -34.69
CA ALA A 433 -30.45 0.77 -36.09
C ALA A 433 -30.28 -0.63 -36.70
N VAL A 434 -29.70 -1.59 -35.95
CA VAL A 434 -29.55 -2.99 -36.37
C VAL A 434 -30.92 -3.67 -36.54
N ILE A 435 -31.87 -3.40 -35.65
CA ILE A 435 -33.23 -3.97 -35.72
C ILE A 435 -33.98 -3.41 -36.94
N VAL A 436 -33.92 -2.10 -37.17
CA VAL A 436 -34.60 -1.44 -38.30
C VAL A 436 -34.00 -1.89 -39.64
N LEU A 437 -32.68 -1.94 -39.75
CA LEU A 437 -31.96 -2.31 -40.98
C LEU A 437 -31.71 -3.81 -41.11
N ARG A 438 -32.40 -4.65 -40.33
CA ARG A 438 -32.15 -6.11 -40.27
C ARG A 438 -32.29 -6.86 -41.59
N ASN A 439 -33.07 -6.30 -42.52
CA ASN A 439 -33.34 -6.90 -43.83
C ASN A 439 -32.28 -6.53 -44.88
N GLU A 440 -31.48 -5.49 -44.64
CA GLU A 440 -30.42 -5.05 -45.56
C GLU A 440 -29.29 -6.06 -45.64
N ARG A 441 -28.73 -6.26 -46.84
CA ARG A 441 -27.71 -7.31 -47.08
C ARG A 441 -26.51 -7.26 -46.10
N PRO A 442 -25.92 -6.09 -45.77
CA PRO A 442 -24.78 -6.02 -44.85
C PRO A 442 -25.11 -6.39 -43.40
N ILE A 443 -26.32 -6.10 -42.92
CA ILE A 443 -26.75 -6.42 -41.55
C ILE A 443 -27.31 -7.84 -41.46
N ARG A 444 -28.02 -8.30 -42.49
CA ARG A 444 -28.57 -9.64 -42.59
C ARG A 444 -27.49 -10.72 -42.61
N SER A 445 -26.42 -10.50 -43.38
CA SER A 445 -25.26 -11.42 -43.45
C SER A 445 -24.51 -11.52 -42.13
N ALA A 446 -24.43 -10.41 -41.38
CA ALA A 446 -23.80 -10.35 -40.06
C ALA A 446 -24.60 -11.02 -38.92
N SER A 447 -25.78 -11.58 -39.21
CA SER A 447 -26.71 -12.16 -38.24
C SER A 447 -27.17 -11.15 -37.17
N PRO A 448 -28.29 -10.44 -37.38
CA PRO A 448 -28.76 -9.35 -36.51
C PRO A 448 -28.84 -9.72 -35.02
N LEU A 449 -29.24 -10.95 -34.70
CA LEU A 449 -29.31 -11.45 -33.32
C LEU A 449 -27.95 -11.36 -32.59
N PHE A 450 -26.87 -11.81 -33.23
CA PHE A 450 -25.54 -11.77 -32.62
C PHE A 450 -25.01 -10.33 -32.50
N CYS A 451 -25.33 -9.46 -33.47
CA CYS A 451 -25.02 -8.03 -33.36
C CYS A 451 -25.69 -7.38 -32.14
N VAL A 452 -26.97 -7.70 -31.87
CA VAL A 452 -27.65 -7.19 -30.67
C VAL A 452 -27.01 -7.72 -29.39
N ILE A 453 -26.67 -9.02 -29.31
CA ILE A 453 -26.02 -9.60 -28.12
C ILE A 453 -24.66 -8.92 -27.84
N ILE A 454 -23.86 -8.68 -28.88
CA ILE A 454 -22.56 -7.98 -28.75
C ILE A 454 -22.77 -6.54 -28.26
N LEU A 455 -23.78 -5.83 -28.78
CA LEU A 455 -24.10 -4.46 -28.34
C LEU A 455 -24.61 -4.41 -26.89
N VAL A 456 -25.38 -5.41 -26.45
CA VAL A 456 -25.77 -5.57 -25.04
C VAL A 456 -24.54 -5.80 -24.16
N GLY A 457 -23.60 -6.64 -24.60
CA GLY A 457 -22.30 -6.79 -23.94
C GLY A 457 -21.52 -5.47 -23.84
N GLY A 458 -21.54 -4.68 -24.91
CA GLY A 458 -20.97 -3.32 -24.93
C GLY A 458 -21.60 -2.40 -23.88
N ILE A 459 -22.94 -2.38 -23.79
CA ILE A 459 -23.66 -1.62 -22.74
C ILE A 459 -23.19 -2.06 -21.36
N LEU A 460 -23.09 -3.37 -21.10
CA LEU A 460 -22.63 -3.87 -19.81
C LEU A 460 -21.20 -3.42 -19.49
N VAL A 461 -20.25 -3.45 -20.44
CA VAL A 461 -18.89 -2.95 -20.19
C VAL A 461 -18.88 -1.45 -19.89
N PHE A 462 -19.64 -0.63 -20.62
CA PHE A 462 -19.71 0.81 -20.36
C PHE A 462 -20.42 1.14 -19.04
N VAL A 463 -21.50 0.43 -18.68
CA VAL A 463 -22.11 0.52 -17.35
C VAL A 463 -21.12 0.06 -16.28
N GLY A 464 -20.33 -0.98 -16.56
CA GLY A 464 -19.23 -1.43 -15.74
C GLY A 464 -18.22 -0.33 -15.45
N CYS A 465 -17.85 0.47 -16.44
CA CYS A 465 -16.99 1.65 -16.26
C CYS A 465 -17.59 2.67 -15.27
N VAL A 466 -18.89 2.95 -15.37
CA VAL A 466 -19.59 3.86 -14.44
C VAL A 466 -19.60 3.29 -13.02
N ILE A 467 -19.86 1.99 -12.87
CA ILE A 467 -19.84 1.31 -11.57
C ILE A 467 -18.42 1.28 -10.97
N TRP A 468 -17.40 1.14 -11.81
CA TRP A 468 -16.00 1.09 -11.37
C TRP A 468 -15.51 2.40 -10.78
N VAL A 469 -15.91 3.55 -11.35
CA VAL A 469 -15.60 4.88 -10.81
C VAL A 469 -16.53 5.32 -9.67
N SER A 470 -17.67 4.63 -9.49
CA SER A 470 -18.64 4.93 -8.44
C SER A 470 -18.15 4.57 -7.05
N TYR A 471 -18.76 5.19 -6.02
CA TYR A 471 -18.40 4.99 -4.62
C TYR A 471 -18.46 3.50 -4.21
N PRO A 472 -17.41 2.94 -3.58
CA PRO A 472 -17.33 1.53 -3.26
C PRO A 472 -18.17 1.17 -2.03
N THR A 473 -19.38 0.66 -2.27
CA THR A 473 -20.17 -0.10 -1.30
C THR A 473 -19.97 -1.60 -1.51
N THR A 474 -20.36 -2.44 -0.55
CA THR A 474 -20.30 -3.91 -0.72
C THR A 474 -21.00 -4.38 -2.00
N ILE A 475 -22.17 -3.81 -2.31
CA ILE A 475 -22.92 -4.13 -3.53
C ILE A 475 -22.16 -3.67 -4.77
N VAL A 476 -21.66 -2.43 -4.77
CA VAL A 476 -20.85 -1.90 -5.89
C VAL A 476 -19.61 -2.77 -6.08
N CYS A 477 -18.97 -3.25 -5.02
CA CYS A 477 -17.82 -4.14 -5.11
C CYS A 477 -18.15 -5.45 -5.81
N HIS A 478 -19.31 -6.07 -5.59
CA HIS A 478 -19.73 -7.23 -6.39
C HIS A 478 -19.98 -6.84 -7.86
N LEU A 479 -20.73 -5.75 -8.08
CA LEU A 479 -21.09 -5.31 -9.43
C LEU A 479 -19.88 -4.92 -10.28
N ARG A 480 -18.82 -4.37 -9.66
CA ARG A 480 -17.56 -4.02 -10.31
C ARG A 480 -17.00 -5.21 -11.07
N TYR A 481 -16.94 -6.40 -10.49
CA TYR A 481 -16.41 -7.58 -11.17
C TYR A 481 -17.43 -8.26 -12.09
N TRP A 482 -18.70 -8.32 -11.67
CA TRP A 482 -19.74 -9.04 -12.41
C TRP A 482 -20.08 -8.41 -13.76
N ILE A 483 -20.34 -7.10 -13.77
CA ILE A 483 -20.92 -6.43 -14.93
C ILE A 483 -19.94 -6.38 -16.12
N PRO A 484 -18.67 -5.96 -15.97
CA PRO A 484 -17.69 -6.03 -17.04
C PRO A 484 -17.36 -7.46 -17.48
N SER A 485 -17.34 -8.43 -16.56
CA SER A 485 -17.01 -9.82 -16.91
C SER A 485 -18.09 -10.46 -17.79
N ILE A 486 -19.37 -10.27 -17.45
CA ILE A 486 -20.49 -10.72 -18.30
C ILE A 486 -20.47 -9.97 -19.63
N GLY A 487 -20.23 -8.64 -19.62
CA GLY A 487 -20.13 -7.83 -20.83
C GLY A 487 -19.04 -8.34 -21.78
N TYR A 488 -17.84 -8.62 -21.26
CA TYR A 488 -16.75 -9.20 -22.01
C TYR A 488 -17.11 -10.56 -22.61
N GLY A 489 -17.72 -11.45 -21.82
CA GLY A 489 -18.16 -12.78 -22.28
C GLY A 489 -19.15 -12.69 -23.44
N LEU A 490 -20.11 -11.75 -23.38
CA LEU A 490 -21.06 -11.50 -24.46
C LEU A 490 -20.39 -10.93 -25.72
N ILE A 491 -19.38 -10.08 -25.60
CA ILE A 491 -18.65 -9.55 -26.75
C ILE A 491 -17.75 -10.65 -27.35
N VAL A 492 -16.70 -11.05 -26.63
CA VAL A 492 -15.64 -11.91 -27.17
C VAL A 492 -16.17 -13.32 -27.43
N GLY A 493 -16.98 -13.89 -26.53
CA GLY A 493 -17.54 -15.23 -26.71
C GLY A 493 -18.40 -15.37 -27.97
N ASN A 494 -19.23 -14.37 -28.27
CA ASN A 494 -20.06 -14.39 -29.48
C ASN A 494 -19.25 -14.17 -30.76
N LEU A 495 -18.18 -13.36 -30.70
CA LEU A 495 -17.26 -13.18 -31.82
C LEU A 495 -16.51 -14.48 -32.15
N VAL A 496 -16.04 -15.20 -31.13
CA VAL A 496 -15.40 -16.51 -31.28
C VAL A 496 -16.36 -17.51 -31.93
N VAL A 497 -17.59 -17.62 -31.44
CA VAL A 497 -18.59 -18.54 -32.00
C VAL A 497 -18.91 -18.21 -33.46
N LYS A 498 -18.99 -16.92 -33.82
CA LYS A 498 -19.17 -16.49 -35.22
C LYS A 498 -18.00 -16.88 -36.11
N ASN A 499 -16.76 -16.60 -35.69
CA ASN A 499 -15.57 -16.93 -36.47
C ASN A 499 -15.34 -18.43 -36.57
N PHE A 500 -15.68 -19.18 -35.52
CA PHE A 500 -15.56 -20.64 -35.50
C PHE A 500 -16.49 -21.31 -36.51
N ARG A 501 -17.70 -20.78 -36.73
CA ARG A 501 -18.61 -21.24 -37.79
C ARG A 501 -17.98 -21.09 -39.17
N ILE A 502 -17.31 -19.97 -39.44
CA ILE A 502 -16.61 -19.72 -40.71
C ILE A 502 -15.47 -20.72 -40.86
N TYR A 503 -14.66 -20.91 -39.82
CA TYR A 503 -13.56 -21.88 -39.81
C TYR A 503 -14.02 -23.30 -40.16
N ILE A 504 -15.13 -23.77 -39.56
CA ILE A 504 -15.70 -25.09 -39.90
C ILE A 504 -16.17 -25.16 -41.35
N LEU A 505 -16.80 -24.09 -41.86
CA LEU A 505 -17.32 -24.06 -43.23
C LEU A 505 -16.21 -24.23 -44.28
N PHE A 506 -15.03 -23.64 -44.05
CA PHE A 506 -13.89 -23.76 -44.97
C PHE A 506 -13.07 -25.04 -44.79
N LYS A 507 -13.04 -25.62 -43.59
CA LYS A 507 -12.27 -26.86 -43.30
C LYS A 507 -13.05 -28.15 -43.59
N ALA A 508 -14.37 -28.13 -43.45
CA ALA A 508 -15.22 -29.28 -43.74
C ALA A 508 -15.58 -29.31 -45.24
N MET A 509 -15.00 -30.24 -46.01
CA MET A 509 -15.27 -30.46 -47.45
C MET A 509 -16.73 -30.88 -47.79
N LYS A 510 -17.71 -30.63 -46.91
CA LYS A 510 -19.13 -30.93 -47.09
C LYS A 510 -19.97 -29.76 -46.62
N ASN A 511 -20.69 -29.15 -47.57
CA ASN A 511 -21.55 -27.97 -47.47
C ASN A 511 -22.65 -28.09 -46.38
N PRO A 512 -22.42 -27.65 -45.12
CA PRO A 512 -23.42 -27.74 -44.06
C PRO A 512 -24.14 -26.39 -43.94
N ARG A 513 -25.44 -26.35 -44.25
CA ARG A 513 -26.27 -25.18 -43.93
C ARG A 513 -26.43 -25.07 -42.40
N ILE A 514 -25.55 -24.31 -41.74
CA ILE A 514 -25.63 -24.06 -40.29
C ILE A 514 -26.46 -22.80 -40.02
N THR A 515 -27.62 -22.98 -39.37
CA THR A 515 -28.55 -21.91 -38.97
C THR A 515 -28.11 -21.24 -37.66
N ASN A 516 -28.38 -19.94 -37.51
CA ASN A 516 -28.08 -19.15 -36.29
C ASN A 516 -28.58 -19.79 -34.98
N LEU A 517 -29.74 -20.46 -35.02
CA LEU A 517 -30.32 -21.12 -33.85
C LEU A 517 -29.46 -22.29 -33.33
N LYS A 518 -28.64 -22.92 -34.19
CA LYS A 518 -27.72 -23.99 -33.79
C LYS A 518 -26.42 -23.47 -33.15
N LEU A 519 -26.09 -22.18 -33.34
CA LEU A 519 -24.91 -21.54 -32.73
C LEU A 519 -25.22 -20.99 -31.33
N LEU A 520 -26.47 -20.60 -31.08
CA LEU A 520 -26.89 -19.97 -29.83
C LEU A 520 -26.56 -20.81 -28.57
N PRO A 521 -26.72 -22.16 -28.55
CA PRO A 521 -26.34 -22.97 -27.40
C PRO A 521 -24.86 -22.89 -27.03
N PHE A 522 -23.96 -22.71 -27.99
CA PHE A 522 -22.53 -22.53 -27.72
C PHE A 522 -22.24 -21.18 -27.06
N SER A 523 -22.89 -20.11 -27.55
CA SER A 523 -22.80 -18.77 -26.96
C SER A 523 -23.35 -18.74 -25.52
N ILE A 524 -24.51 -19.36 -25.30
CA ILE A 524 -25.10 -19.50 -23.97
C ILE A 524 -24.20 -20.34 -23.06
N GLY A 525 -23.63 -21.44 -23.58
CA GLY A 525 -22.73 -22.30 -22.82
C GLY A 525 -21.44 -21.60 -22.36
N ILE A 526 -20.82 -20.79 -23.23
CA ILE A 526 -19.65 -19.99 -22.84
C ILE A 526 -20.04 -18.97 -21.76
N THR A 527 -21.15 -18.27 -21.94
CA THR A 527 -21.60 -17.23 -20.99
C THR A 527 -22.02 -17.84 -19.65
N SER A 528 -22.66 -19.01 -19.64
CA SER A 528 -23.08 -19.67 -18.40
C SER A 528 -21.91 -20.14 -17.55
N VAL A 529 -20.82 -20.62 -18.16
CA VAL A 529 -19.58 -20.97 -17.45
C VAL A 529 -19.01 -19.74 -16.72
N HIS A 530 -18.99 -18.57 -17.38
CA HIS A 530 -18.55 -17.32 -16.73
C HIS A 530 -19.43 -16.94 -15.54
N VAL A 531 -20.75 -17.01 -15.70
CA VAL A 531 -21.69 -16.69 -14.61
C VAL A 531 -21.53 -17.65 -13.43
N LEU A 532 -21.36 -18.95 -13.68
CA LEU A 532 -21.13 -19.94 -12.62
C LEU A 532 -19.85 -19.65 -11.84
N LEU A 533 -18.76 -19.29 -12.52
CA LEU A 533 -17.50 -18.92 -11.85
C LEU A 533 -17.65 -17.64 -11.03
N LEU A 534 -18.40 -16.64 -11.51
CA LEU A 534 -18.70 -15.42 -10.77
C LEU A 534 -19.56 -15.69 -9.51
N ILE A 535 -20.48 -16.65 -9.57
CA ILE A 535 -21.26 -17.09 -8.39
C ILE A 535 -20.32 -17.70 -7.36
N ILE A 536 -19.47 -18.64 -7.76
CA ILE A 536 -18.48 -19.28 -6.88
C ILE A 536 -17.53 -18.22 -6.29
N TRP A 537 -17.08 -17.28 -7.12
CA TRP A 537 -16.24 -16.17 -6.68
C TRP A 537 -16.96 -15.30 -5.64
N SER A 538 -18.23 -14.94 -5.85
CA SER A 538 -18.98 -14.12 -4.89
C SER A 538 -19.20 -14.82 -3.55
N THR A 539 -19.43 -16.15 -3.54
CA THR A 539 -19.68 -16.90 -2.30
C THR A 539 -18.40 -17.17 -1.52
N VAL A 540 -17.30 -17.52 -2.20
CA VAL A 540 -16.02 -17.84 -1.56
C VAL A 540 -15.21 -16.58 -1.24
N GLY A 541 -15.30 -15.55 -2.10
CA GLY A 541 -14.44 -14.36 -2.02
C GLY A 541 -14.72 -13.42 -0.86
N ASN A 542 -15.94 -13.40 -0.31
CA ASN A 542 -16.39 -12.49 0.75
C ASN A 542 -16.03 -11.02 0.45
N THR A 543 -16.41 -10.57 -0.75
CA THR A 543 -16.07 -9.25 -1.29
C THR A 543 -16.77 -8.15 -0.49
N LYS A 544 -16.00 -7.24 0.12
CA LYS A 544 -16.54 -6.13 0.91
C LYS A 544 -15.74 -4.85 0.72
N SER A 545 -16.39 -3.72 1.00
CA SER A 545 -15.72 -2.41 1.06
C SER A 545 -15.01 -2.27 2.41
N ILE A 546 -13.70 -2.02 2.39
CA ILE A 546 -12.90 -1.78 3.60
C ILE A 546 -12.27 -0.39 3.55
N MET A 547 -11.93 0.14 4.72
CA MET A 547 -11.10 1.33 4.86
C MET A 547 -9.64 0.89 4.83
N ASP A 548 -8.85 1.52 3.99
CA ASP A 548 -7.41 1.29 3.89
C ASP A 548 -6.64 2.58 4.15
N THR A 549 -5.73 2.52 5.12
CA THR A 549 -4.88 3.64 5.57
C THR A 549 -3.46 3.53 5.02
N ASN A 550 -3.15 2.48 4.25
CA ASN A 550 -1.81 2.21 3.73
C ASN A 550 -1.78 2.23 2.19
N ASP A 551 -2.62 3.05 1.56
CA ASP A 551 -2.59 3.26 0.10
C ASP A 551 -1.50 4.27 -0.28
N ASP A 552 -1.02 4.19 -1.52
CA ASP A 552 -0.07 5.19 -1.99
C ASP A 552 -0.82 6.49 -2.36
N ASN A 553 -0.21 7.63 -2.01
CA ASN A 553 -0.77 8.99 -2.19
C ASN A 553 -1.90 9.37 -1.20
N ILE A 554 -1.93 8.79 0.00
CA ILE A 554 -2.75 9.30 1.11
C ILE A 554 -1.87 9.74 2.29
N GLY A 555 -2.35 10.72 3.04
CA GLY A 555 -1.71 11.19 4.27
C GLY A 555 -1.84 10.21 5.44
N LYS A 556 -1.07 10.47 6.50
CA LYS A 556 -1.00 9.65 7.73
C LYS A 556 -2.36 9.43 8.42
N TYR A 557 -3.27 10.39 8.32
CA TYR A 557 -4.63 10.36 8.92
C TYR A 557 -5.73 10.33 7.86
N GLU A 558 -5.39 9.84 6.69
CA GLU A 558 -6.29 9.69 5.58
C GLU A 558 -6.55 8.20 5.31
N PHE A 559 -7.71 7.90 4.72
CA PHE A 559 -8.00 6.56 4.26
C PHE A 559 -8.77 6.61 2.94
N VAL A 560 -8.61 5.56 2.15
CA VAL A 560 -9.42 5.30 0.96
C VAL A 560 -10.29 4.09 1.20
N ARG A 561 -11.42 4.03 0.49
CA ARG A 561 -12.23 2.81 0.47
C ARG A 561 -11.91 2.00 -0.77
N LYS A 562 -11.61 0.72 -0.57
CA LYS A 562 -11.36 -0.22 -1.67
C LYS A 562 -12.15 -1.51 -1.49
N CYS A 563 -12.36 -2.21 -2.59
CA CYS A 563 -12.99 -3.51 -2.60
C CYS A 563 -11.93 -4.56 -2.24
N HIS A 564 -12.11 -5.21 -1.10
CA HIS A 564 -11.20 -6.24 -0.60
C HIS A 564 -11.78 -7.63 -0.84
N LEU A 565 -10.93 -8.53 -1.32
CA LEU A 565 -11.20 -9.94 -1.50
C LEU A 565 -10.39 -10.73 -0.47
N THR A 566 -10.89 -11.91 -0.09
CA THR A 566 -10.05 -12.89 0.61
C THR A 566 -9.03 -13.52 -0.35
N THR A 567 -7.96 -14.13 0.18
CA THR A 567 -6.96 -14.84 -0.63
C THR A 567 -7.58 -15.89 -1.55
N ALA A 568 -8.60 -16.61 -1.07
CA ALA A 568 -9.35 -17.56 -1.90
C ALA A 568 -10.13 -16.86 -3.03
N GLY A 569 -10.73 -15.70 -2.73
CA GLY A 569 -11.37 -14.83 -3.73
C GLY A 569 -10.41 -14.35 -4.81
N ASP A 570 -9.19 -13.95 -4.45
CA ASP A 570 -8.16 -13.51 -5.41
C ASP A 570 -7.77 -14.65 -6.36
N ILE A 571 -7.53 -15.85 -5.84
CA ILE A 571 -7.19 -17.03 -6.67
C ILE A 571 -8.29 -17.30 -7.71
N ILE A 572 -9.55 -17.29 -7.26
CA ILE A 572 -10.69 -17.52 -8.16
C ILE A 572 -10.80 -16.39 -9.18
N PHE A 573 -10.58 -15.14 -8.78
CA PHE A 573 -10.59 -13.99 -9.68
C PHE A 573 -9.51 -14.11 -10.77
N TYR A 574 -8.28 -14.47 -10.40
CA TYR A 574 -7.23 -14.71 -11.38
C TYR A 574 -7.55 -15.87 -12.32
N ALA A 575 -8.16 -16.95 -11.81
CA ALA A 575 -8.63 -18.05 -12.67
C ALA A 575 -9.67 -17.57 -13.70
N ILE A 576 -10.60 -16.70 -13.27
CA ILE A 576 -11.56 -16.05 -14.17
C ILE A 576 -10.83 -15.23 -15.24
N LEU A 577 -9.86 -14.38 -14.87
CA LEU A 577 -9.08 -13.57 -15.82
C LEU A 577 -8.29 -14.43 -16.82
N VAL A 578 -7.70 -15.54 -16.37
CA VAL A 578 -7.01 -16.49 -17.25
C VAL A 578 -7.99 -17.06 -18.29
N ILE A 579 -9.19 -17.47 -17.87
CA ILE A 579 -10.23 -17.96 -18.79
C ILE A 579 -10.62 -16.88 -19.82
N HIS A 580 -10.74 -15.62 -19.40
CA HIS A 580 -11.00 -14.50 -20.32
C HIS A 580 -9.89 -14.37 -21.36
N GLY A 581 -8.62 -14.46 -20.94
CA GLY A 581 -7.46 -14.44 -21.82
C GLY A 581 -7.42 -15.63 -22.78
N LEU A 582 -7.73 -16.83 -22.32
CA LEU A 582 -7.78 -18.02 -23.17
C LEU A 582 -8.84 -17.93 -24.27
N ILE A 583 -10.04 -17.43 -23.94
CA ILE A 583 -11.11 -17.22 -24.93
C ILE A 583 -10.67 -16.20 -25.99
N LEU A 584 -9.97 -15.14 -25.58
CA LEU A 584 -9.39 -14.17 -26.52
C LEU A 584 -8.34 -14.82 -27.43
N LEU A 585 -7.43 -15.61 -26.88
CA LEU A 585 -6.39 -16.30 -27.65
C LEU A 585 -7.00 -17.27 -28.67
N VAL A 586 -8.02 -18.04 -28.28
CA VAL A 586 -8.78 -18.89 -29.20
C VAL A 586 -9.43 -18.05 -30.30
N GLY A 587 -10.00 -16.89 -29.96
CA GLY A 587 -10.54 -15.94 -30.93
C GLY A 587 -9.50 -15.43 -31.92
N CYS A 588 -8.33 -15.02 -31.44
CA CYS A 588 -7.21 -14.59 -32.28
C CYS A 588 -6.73 -15.72 -33.19
N PHE A 589 -6.58 -16.94 -32.67
CA PHE A 589 -6.17 -18.11 -33.46
C PHE A 589 -7.16 -18.44 -34.57
N VAL A 590 -8.46 -18.51 -34.26
CA VAL A 590 -9.49 -18.78 -35.26
C VAL A 590 -9.51 -17.66 -36.31
N SER A 591 -9.33 -16.41 -35.90
CA SER A 591 -9.27 -15.25 -36.80
C SER A 591 -8.06 -15.27 -37.73
N PHE A 592 -6.91 -15.74 -37.23
CA PHE A 592 -5.71 -15.94 -38.04
C PHE A 592 -5.92 -17.01 -39.12
N GLN A 593 -6.59 -18.11 -38.79
CA GLN A 593 -6.83 -19.22 -39.74
C GLN A 593 -7.75 -18.81 -40.89
N ILE A 594 -8.73 -17.93 -40.66
CA ILE A 594 -9.70 -17.49 -41.67
C ILE A 594 -9.21 -16.29 -42.51
N ARG A 595 -8.00 -15.77 -42.27
CA ARG A 595 -7.50 -14.55 -42.92
C ARG A 595 -7.36 -14.65 -44.45
N ALA A 596 -7.12 -15.85 -44.96
CA ALA A 596 -6.88 -16.10 -46.39
C ALA A 596 -8.17 -16.19 -47.22
N VAL A 597 -9.33 -16.06 -46.57
CA VAL A 597 -10.64 -16.13 -47.21
C VAL A 597 -11.10 -14.73 -47.62
N ASP A 598 -10.77 -14.34 -48.84
CA ASP A 598 -11.10 -13.02 -49.43
C ASP A 598 -12.37 -13.06 -50.29
N ILE A 599 -13.49 -13.51 -49.73
CA ILE A 599 -14.80 -13.46 -50.40
C ILE A 599 -15.58 -12.27 -49.84
N GLU A 600 -16.16 -11.42 -50.70
CA GLU A 600 -16.87 -10.19 -50.29
C GLU A 600 -18.01 -10.46 -49.29
N GLU A 601 -18.65 -11.63 -49.35
CA GLU A 601 -19.68 -12.06 -48.40
C GLU A 601 -19.16 -12.32 -46.97
N PHE A 602 -17.84 -12.53 -46.79
CA PHE A 602 -17.20 -12.83 -45.50
C PHE A 602 -16.24 -11.74 -45.00
N ASN A 603 -16.25 -10.55 -45.61
CA ASN A 603 -15.38 -9.43 -45.23
C ASN A 603 -15.54 -8.98 -43.75
N GLU A 604 -16.63 -9.39 -43.08
CA GLU A 604 -16.85 -9.21 -41.64
C GLU A 604 -15.74 -9.85 -40.78
N SER A 605 -15.13 -10.95 -41.22
CA SER A 605 -14.05 -11.65 -40.48
C SER A 605 -12.83 -10.76 -40.24
N LYS A 606 -12.51 -9.84 -41.18
CA LYS A 606 -11.39 -8.91 -41.07
C LYS A 606 -11.61 -7.88 -39.96
N SER A 607 -12.82 -7.32 -39.86
CA SER A 607 -13.18 -6.42 -38.75
C SER A 607 -13.12 -7.14 -37.40
N ILE A 608 -13.56 -8.39 -37.34
CA ILE A 608 -13.50 -9.18 -36.09
C ILE A 608 -12.04 -9.45 -35.69
N ALA A 609 -11.18 -9.83 -36.64
CA ALA A 609 -9.76 -10.03 -36.40
C ALA A 609 -9.08 -8.74 -35.89
N ALA A 610 -9.34 -7.60 -36.56
CA ALA A 610 -8.80 -6.31 -36.16
C ALA A 610 -9.20 -5.93 -34.72
N PHE A 611 -10.45 -6.17 -34.33
CA PHE A 611 -10.90 -5.94 -32.96
C PHE A 611 -10.20 -6.84 -31.94
N LEU A 612 -10.14 -8.16 -32.19
CA LEU A 612 -9.52 -9.10 -31.25
C LEU A 612 -8.01 -8.81 -31.08
N TYR A 613 -7.32 -8.42 -32.16
CA TYR A 613 -5.92 -7.99 -32.08
C TYR A 613 -5.75 -6.68 -31.33
N ALA A 614 -6.66 -5.71 -31.50
CA ALA A 614 -6.62 -4.46 -30.74
C ALA A 614 -6.82 -4.69 -29.24
N VAL A 615 -7.72 -5.60 -28.84
CA VAL A 615 -7.91 -5.98 -27.43
C VAL A 615 -6.66 -6.67 -26.88
N MET A 616 -6.06 -7.60 -27.64
CA MET A 616 -4.83 -8.29 -27.24
C MET A 616 -3.67 -7.29 -27.03
N PHE A 617 -3.51 -6.33 -27.94
CA PHE A 617 -2.50 -5.28 -27.82
C PHE A 617 -2.76 -4.36 -26.63
N ALA A 618 -4.01 -3.99 -26.37
CA ALA A 618 -4.36 -3.19 -25.20
C ALA A 618 -3.99 -3.90 -23.89
N LEU A 619 -4.27 -5.21 -23.79
CA LEU A 619 -3.94 -6.00 -22.59
C LEU A 619 -2.43 -6.04 -22.33
N PHE A 620 -1.60 -6.04 -23.37
CA PHE A 620 -0.13 -5.98 -23.23
C PHE A 620 0.35 -4.70 -22.54
N ILE A 621 -0.38 -3.60 -22.66
CA ILE A 621 -0.09 -2.31 -22.00
C ILE A 621 -0.77 -2.22 -20.63
N ILE A 622 -2.02 -2.66 -20.52
CA ILE A 622 -2.84 -2.50 -19.31
C ILE A 622 -2.33 -3.37 -18.16
N ILE A 623 -1.92 -4.62 -18.43
CA ILE A 623 -1.51 -5.56 -17.37
C ILE A 623 -0.27 -5.03 -16.62
N PRO A 624 0.84 -4.65 -17.30
CA PRO A 624 1.99 -4.06 -16.61
C PRO A 624 1.64 -2.81 -15.81
N LEU A 625 0.84 -1.88 -16.39
CA LEU A 625 0.44 -0.64 -15.70
C LEU A 625 -0.37 -0.91 -14.44
N PHE A 626 -1.28 -1.88 -14.49
CA PHE A 626 -2.09 -2.27 -13.34
C PHE A 626 -1.21 -2.87 -12.22
N VAL A 627 -0.28 -3.75 -12.58
CA VAL A 627 0.63 -4.41 -11.61
C VAL A 627 1.66 -3.44 -11.03
N SER A 628 2.17 -2.49 -11.81
CA SER A 628 3.14 -1.50 -11.33
C SER A 628 2.52 -0.45 -10.41
N SER A 629 1.22 -0.23 -10.52
CA SER A 629 0.51 0.75 -9.71
C SER A 629 0.17 0.17 -8.34
N THR A 630 0.38 0.97 -7.32
CA THR A 630 0.09 0.66 -5.92
C THR A 630 -1.10 1.47 -5.38
N SER A 631 -1.35 2.65 -5.95
CA SER A 631 -2.47 3.53 -5.56
C SER A 631 -3.81 3.05 -6.13
N THR A 632 -4.83 3.02 -5.27
CA THR A 632 -6.20 2.65 -5.64
C THR A 632 -6.78 3.56 -6.73
N PHE A 633 -6.45 4.86 -6.72
CA PHE A 633 -6.95 5.81 -7.72
C PHE A 633 -6.42 5.51 -9.12
N ASN A 634 -5.14 5.17 -9.22
CA ASN A 634 -4.51 4.79 -10.48
C ASN A 634 -5.12 3.50 -11.05
N HIS A 635 -5.38 2.50 -10.20
CA HIS A 635 -6.09 1.27 -10.63
C HIS A 635 -7.46 1.55 -11.23
N ILE A 636 -8.23 2.45 -10.61
CA ILE A 636 -9.56 2.85 -11.10
C ILE A 636 -9.44 3.52 -12.48
N ILE A 637 -8.52 4.48 -12.63
CA ILE A 637 -8.33 5.21 -13.89
C ILE A 637 -7.89 4.28 -15.02
N ILE A 638 -6.89 3.43 -14.77
CA ILE A 638 -6.35 2.47 -15.75
C ILE A 638 -7.47 1.55 -16.26
N LEU A 639 -8.28 0.99 -15.36
CA LEU A 639 -9.37 0.09 -15.74
C LEU A 639 -10.53 0.80 -16.46
N CYS A 640 -10.89 2.01 -16.06
CA CYS A 640 -11.89 2.80 -16.78
C CYS A 640 -11.44 3.14 -18.21
N VAL A 641 -10.18 3.55 -18.40
CA VAL A 641 -9.61 3.78 -19.75
C VAL A 641 -9.60 2.49 -20.56
N ALA A 642 -9.24 1.35 -19.95
CA ALA A 642 -9.27 0.04 -20.59
C ALA A 642 -10.67 -0.33 -21.08
N PHE A 643 -11.71 -0.17 -20.24
CA PHE A 643 -13.09 -0.46 -20.61
C PHE A 643 -13.58 0.43 -21.76
N LEU A 644 -13.30 1.73 -21.70
CA LEU A 644 -13.66 2.68 -22.76
C LEU A 644 -12.96 2.35 -24.07
N PHE A 645 -11.65 2.09 -24.04
CA PHE A 645 -10.87 1.78 -25.24
C PHE A 645 -11.30 0.45 -25.87
N THR A 646 -11.40 -0.61 -25.07
CA THR A 646 -11.73 -1.96 -25.59
C THR A 646 -13.14 -1.99 -26.15
N ALA A 647 -14.17 -1.58 -25.40
CA ALA A 647 -15.54 -1.60 -25.92
C ALA A 647 -15.75 -0.55 -27.03
N GLY A 648 -15.16 0.65 -26.89
CA GLY A 648 -15.30 1.75 -27.86
C GLY A 648 -14.66 1.43 -29.22
N SER A 649 -13.44 0.90 -29.21
CA SER A 649 -12.78 0.44 -30.46
C SER A 649 -13.57 -0.71 -31.10
N GLY A 650 -14.15 -1.62 -30.32
CA GLY A 650 -15.03 -2.67 -30.83
C GLY A 650 -16.27 -2.14 -31.55
N LEU A 651 -16.93 -1.12 -30.99
CA LEU A 651 -18.04 -0.45 -31.66
C LEU A 651 -17.61 0.14 -33.01
N ALA A 652 -16.48 0.86 -33.02
CA ALA A 652 -15.96 1.51 -34.21
C ALA A 652 -15.61 0.48 -35.30
N ILE A 653 -14.79 -0.51 -34.97
CA ILE A 653 -14.23 -1.48 -35.92
C ILE A 653 -15.32 -2.40 -36.50
N ILE A 654 -16.30 -2.83 -35.70
CA ILE A 654 -17.32 -3.81 -36.12
C ILE A 654 -18.48 -3.15 -36.87
N PHE A 655 -18.92 -1.96 -36.43
CA PHE A 655 -20.16 -1.36 -36.93
C PHE A 655 -19.96 -0.25 -37.96
N ILE A 656 -18.90 0.57 -37.88
CA ILE A 656 -18.68 1.66 -38.84
C ILE A 656 -18.61 1.13 -40.29
N PRO A 657 -17.82 0.08 -40.62
CA PRO A 657 -17.75 -0.43 -41.99
C PRO A 657 -19.12 -0.87 -42.54
N LYS A 658 -19.98 -1.44 -41.69
CA LYS A 658 -21.32 -1.91 -42.08
C LYS A 658 -22.22 -0.75 -42.49
N PHE A 659 -22.28 0.30 -41.67
CA PHE A 659 -23.11 1.47 -41.99
C PHE A 659 -22.57 2.26 -43.18
N LEU A 660 -21.25 2.34 -43.36
CA LEU A 660 -20.65 2.93 -44.56
C LEU A 660 -21.00 2.15 -45.82
N MET A 661 -21.00 0.81 -45.76
CA MET A 661 -21.40 -0.04 -46.90
C MET A 661 -22.87 0.17 -47.29
N ILE A 662 -23.78 0.30 -46.31
CA ILE A 662 -25.20 0.59 -46.57
C ILE A 662 -25.36 1.95 -47.29
N LYS A 663 -24.64 2.99 -46.81
CA LYS A 663 -24.67 4.31 -47.46
C LYS A 663 -24.17 4.25 -48.90
N ARG A 664 -23.10 3.49 -49.18
CA ARG A 664 -22.59 3.27 -50.54
C ARG A 664 -23.61 2.55 -51.42
N LEU A 665 -24.20 1.45 -50.94
CA LEU A 665 -25.22 0.70 -51.68
C LEU A 665 -26.46 1.54 -52.04
N HIS A 666 -26.94 2.38 -51.11
CA HIS A 666 -28.04 3.31 -51.40
C HIS A 666 -27.64 4.39 -52.41
N LYS A 667 -26.42 4.91 -52.32
CA LYS A 667 -25.88 5.89 -53.28
C LYS A 667 -25.79 5.27 -54.68
N ASP A 668 -25.24 4.07 -54.80
CA ASP A 668 -25.08 3.35 -56.07
C ASP A 668 -26.42 2.96 -56.69
N THR A 669 -27.40 2.56 -55.86
CA THR A 669 -28.78 2.29 -56.31
C THR A 669 -29.42 3.56 -56.84
N LYS A 670 -29.26 4.70 -56.15
CA LYS A 670 -29.80 6.00 -56.58
C LYS A 670 -29.15 6.50 -57.87
N LEU A 671 -27.83 6.36 -58.01
CA LEU A 671 -27.08 6.68 -59.23
C LEU A 671 -27.45 5.75 -60.40
N GLY A 672 -27.70 4.46 -60.13
CA GLY A 672 -28.13 3.49 -61.13
C GLY A 672 -29.56 3.75 -61.64
N ILE A 673 -30.46 4.26 -60.79
CA ILE A 673 -31.81 4.71 -61.20
C ILE A 673 -31.69 5.95 -62.10
N ILE A 674 -30.94 6.98 -61.67
CA ILE A 674 -30.71 8.20 -62.48
C ILE A 674 -30.08 7.86 -63.85
N ARG A 675 -29.15 6.89 -63.90
CA ARG A 675 -28.52 6.46 -65.14
C ARG A 675 -29.48 5.68 -66.06
N ARG A 676 -30.42 4.91 -65.51
CA ARG A 676 -31.47 4.24 -66.31
C ARG A 676 -32.48 5.23 -66.87
N ASP A 677 -32.91 6.21 -66.08
CA ASP A 677 -33.85 7.24 -66.52
C ASP A 677 -33.27 8.08 -67.67
N ASN A 678 -31.96 8.33 -67.65
CA ASN A 678 -31.26 9.02 -68.74
C ASN A 678 -31.09 8.15 -70.02
N ILE A 679 -31.07 6.82 -69.91
CA ILE A 679 -30.97 5.91 -71.07
C ILE A 679 -32.36 5.68 -71.68
N SER A 680 -33.42 5.57 -70.88
CA SER A 680 -34.80 5.48 -71.39
C SER A 680 -35.26 6.75 -72.13
N ASN A 681 -34.67 7.90 -71.79
CA ASN A 681 -34.89 9.16 -72.52
C ASN A 681 -34.07 9.26 -73.83
N PHE A 682 -33.08 8.39 -74.03
CA PHE A 682 -32.30 8.32 -75.28
C PHE A 682 -32.92 7.32 -76.27
N ASP A 683 -33.42 6.17 -75.79
CA ASP A 683 -34.11 5.15 -76.63
C ASP A 683 -35.49 5.60 -77.14
N SER A 684 -36.08 6.66 -76.57
CA SER A 684 -37.35 7.23 -77.05
C SER A 684 -37.19 8.21 -78.23
N THR A 685 -35.97 8.42 -78.73
CA THR A 685 -35.72 9.34 -79.86
C THR A 685 -35.36 8.66 -81.19
N GLU A 686 -35.22 7.33 -81.26
CA GLU A 686 -34.68 6.67 -82.47
C GLU A 686 -35.49 5.49 -83.05
N SER A 687 -36.82 5.44 -82.84
CA SER A 687 -37.68 4.52 -83.60
C SER A 687 -39.03 5.13 -83.99
N SER A 688 -39.06 5.89 -85.11
CA SER A 688 -40.14 5.95 -86.12
C SER A 688 -39.93 7.05 -87.20
N SER A 689 -39.05 6.80 -88.16
CA SER A 689 -39.29 7.08 -89.59
C SER A 689 -38.44 6.11 -90.42
N SER A 690 -39.05 5.53 -91.46
CA SER A 690 -38.66 4.25 -92.06
C SER A 690 -38.18 4.37 -93.51
N ILE A 691 -37.48 3.31 -93.97
CA ILE A 691 -37.22 2.86 -95.38
C ILE A 691 -35.96 3.51 -96.02
N ASN A 692 -34.91 2.81 -96.51
CA ASN A 692 -34.85 1.64 -97.43
C ASN A 692 -33.43 1.01 -97.57
N ARG A 693 -33.43 -0.29 -97.97
CA ARG A 693 -32.48 -1.08 -98.81
C ARG A 693 -31.17 -1.69 -98.27
N ASP A 694 -31.23 -3.04 -98.23
CA ASP A 694 -30.45 -4.01 -99.02
C ASP A 694 -29.07 -4.54 -98.56
N ILE A 695 -29.08 -5.89 -98.43
CA ILE A 695 -28.09 -6.89 -98.90
C ILE A 695 -27.06 -7.49 -97.91
N PHE A 696 -27.15 -8.82 -97.83
CA PHE A 696 -26.14 -9.86 -97.53
C PHE A 696 -25.74 -10.22 -96.08
N SER A 697 -26.38 -11.31 -95.62
CA SER A 697 -25.82 -12.57 -95.09
C SER A 697 -24.52 -12.67 -94.27
N SER A 698 -24.60 -13.64 -93.35
CA SER A 698 -23.57 -14.59 -92.88
C SER A 698 -22.53 -14.14 -91.84
N SER A 699 -22.79 -14.56 -90.61
CA SER A 699 -22.02 -15.53 -89.82
C SER A 699 -20.48 -15.49 -89.83
N THR A 700 -19.95 -15.31 -88.61
CA THR A 700 -18.79 -16.00 -87.99
C THR A 700 -17.40 -15.70 -88.56
N SER A 701 -16.38 -15.29 -87.80
CA SER A 701 -15.80 -16.04 -86.68
C SER A 701 -14.55 -15.34 -86.11
N SER A 702 -14.17 -15.74 -84.87
CA SER A 702 -12.79 -15.81 -84.30
C SER A 702 -12.00 -14.52 -84.06
N ILE A 703 -11.68 -14.14 -82.81
CA ILE A 703 -10.79 -14.75 -81.79
C ILE A 703 -9.31 -14.32 -81.94
N ASN A 704 -8.76 -13.96 -80.77
CA ASN A 704 -7.35 -13.83 -80.36
C ASN A 704 -6.60 -12.58 -80.81
N ARG A 705 -5.58 -12.11 -80.07
CA ARG A 705 -5.11 -12.13 -78.66
C ARG A 705 -3.73 -11.44 -78.76
N ASP A 706 -3.18 -11.04 -77.62
CA ASP A 706 -1.74 -10.90 -77.38
C ASP A 706 -1.07 -9.64 -77.98
N ILE A 707 -0.05 -9.00 -77.38
CA ILE A 707 0.55 -8.92 -76.03
C ILE A 707 1.71 -7.90 -76.17
N PHE A 708 2.10 -7.27 -75.07
CA PHE A 708 3.40 -6.60 -74.78
C PHE A 708 3.74 -5.19 -75.32
N SER A 709 3.75 -4.26 -74.35
CA SER A 709 4.86 -3.40 -73.91
C SER A 709 5.87 -2.82 -74.91
N SER A 710 6.09 -1.51 -74.81
CA SER A 710 7.41 -0.94 -74.47
C SER A 710 7.34 0.56 -74.19
N SER A 711 8.26 0.97 -73.33
CA SER A 711 8.61 2.26 -72.77
C SER A 711 9.33 3.22 -73.73
N SER A 712 9.24 4.54 -73.47
CA SER A 712 10.28 5.61 -73.55
C SER A 712 9.59 6.98 -73.75
N SER A 713 9.59 7.92 -72.79
CA SER A 713 10.65 8.86 -72.32
C SER A 713 10.91 10.05 -73.25
N SER A 714 10.59 11.28 -72.78
CA SER A 714 11.34 12.55 -72.98
C SER A 714 10.47 13.74 -72.51
N GLY A 715 10.76 14.38 -71.36
CA GLY A 715 11.42 15.71 -71.27
C GLY A 715 10.35 16.80 -70.99
N SER A 716 10.49 17.85 -70.18
CA SER A 716 11.61 18.52 -69.48
C SER A 716 11.03 19.67 -68.62
N ASP A 717 11.52 19.86 -67.38
CA ASP A 717 11.39 21.06 -66.50
C ASP A 717 12.21 22.28 -67.06
N PRO A 718 12.35 23.52 -66.46
CA PRO A 718 12.21 23.96 -65.04
C PRO A 718 11.84 25.46 -64.71
N PHE A 719 11.81 25.80 -63.38
CA PHE A 719 12.38 27.00 -62.67
C PHE A 719 11.53 28.11 -61.96
N LYS A 720 11.85 28.30 -60.64
CA LYS A 720 11.92 29.52 -59.73
C LYS A 720 10.62 30.24 -59.30
N SER A 721 10.42 30.82 -58.09
CA SER A 721 11.29 31.41 -57.02
C SER A 721 10.51 31.69 -55.69
N ASP A 722 11.22 31.81 -54.55
CA ASP A 722 10.86 32.33 -53.18
C ASP A 722 10.27 33.79 -53.15
N PRO A 723 9.90 34.48 -52.02
CA PRO A 723 10.20 34.28 -50.56
C PRO A 723 9.14 34.69 -49.47
N ASP A 724 9.58 34.64 -48.19
CA ASP A 724 9.23 35.44 -46.98
C ASP A 724 8.06 35.08 -46.02
N PHE A 725 8.40 34.86 -44.73
CA PHE A 725 7.94 35.56 -43.49
C PHE A 725 8.07 34.66 -42.24
N MET A 726 8.70 35.14 -41.14
CA MET A 726 8.00 35.63 -39.93
C MET A 726 8.97 35.95 -38.78
N HIS A 727 8.92 37.20 -38.32
CA HIS A 727 9.66 37.78 -37.20
C HIS A 727 8.94 37.57 -35.85
N LEU A 728 9.76 37.56 -34.79
CA LEU A 728 9.44 37.59 -33.35
C LEU A 728 8.69 38.85 -32.89
N PRO A 729 7.89 38.80 -31.79
CA PRO A 729 7.43 39.99 -31.08
C PRO A 729 8.28 40.32 -29.83
N PRO A 730 8.24 41.59 -29.34
CA PRO A 730 9.18 42.09 -28.34
C PRO A 730 8.68 42.03 -26.89
N SER A 731 9.66 42.02 -26.00
CA SER A 731 9.59 42.23 -24.55
C SER A 731 9.37 43.69 -24.17
N THR A 732 8.51 43.95 -23.19
CA THR A 732 8.52 45.19 -22.39
C THR A 732 8.53 44.86 -20.90
N THR A 733 9.59 45.33 -20.25
CA THR A 733 9.76 45.50 -18.80
C THR A 733 8.98 46.71 -18.31
N ASN A 734 8.37 46.65 -17.12
CA ASN A 734 8.54 47.69 -16.11
C ASN A 734 8.17 47.23 -14.70
N THR A 735 9.09 47.57 -13.82
CA THR A 735 9.19 47.49 -12.35
C THR A 735 8.04 48.16 -11.59
N THR A 736 7.69 47.62 -10.40
CA THR A 736 7.74 48.31 -9.08
C THR A 736 7.19 47.42 -7.95
N THR A 737 8.03 47.15 -6.93
CA THR A 737 7.68 46.82 -5.52
C THR A 737 7.62 48.13 -4.68
N PRO A 738 7.35 48.20 -3.35
CA PRO A 738 7.14 47.15 -2.31
C PRO A 738 6.04 47.44 -1.23
N ASN A 739 5.99 46.57 -0.19
CA ASN A 739 5.35 46.65 1.16
C ASN A 739 3.85 46.29 1.21
N VAL A 740 3.35 45.37 2.06
CA VAL A 740 3.62 44.99 3.47
C VAL A 740 3.50 43.48 3.66
#